data_AF-A0A1M3NDH8-F1
#
_entry.id   AF-A0A1M3NDH8-F1
#
_cell.length_a   1.000
_cell.length_b   1.000
_cell.length_c   1.000
_cell.angle_alpha   90.00
_cell.angle_beta   90.00
_cell.angle_gamma   90.00
#
_symmetry.space_group_name_H-M   'P 1'
#
loop_
_entity.id
_entity.type
_entity.pdbx_description
1 polymer ?
#
loop_
_entity_poly.entity_id
_entity_poly.type
_entity_poly.pdbx_seq_one_letter_code
_entity_poly.pdbx_strand_id
1 'polypeptide(L)'
;MGRWLIASASFALLVACGSDTGEARKPDSDAPPVGATEPGAPGEDPAEIARKLTEKPWEVVSNKGETYLPNVFYADASENEQIMPYAIDGHVMIDRLVYPTLGNPNLYTKSDAKDELVIVLRIEDAAFAHLGAKIEPVAGSHLSKLVVPNDPSTGFGFFLIPRSARQPNTESNKAISSGKGTDVVRIYPNEVFVNPEPDDMPAVFKKRRTLRFVFRQGAMAKAPAGLYDLRFEVKKEDELYRPSSGAPPVYEYQYNAVRVFDREPDEHAVVNVTDTQVSVGSTYDGMTKEKLDELVQYLNTTTDPAIRSASFITFNGDLHNGGSPGSLRQRKVAWTYEEEAKSIVSLLKFLPLPIFLTTGNHDGYVATGHVPSAVKGLDTGLGESLKEVITEASPKAWPDFKMAAYESYLQKTAATDRLGGIHRDIFTGGFARTVAGSTPGFDSWKEIPREDRNYVLYDGFYQWQKTYGPLYYSHKFGKSFYVSLNSFELRQHRRSGWGMYTVNYGGGMSDVQMEWLDREILRARTDGSDLIVLAHHDPRGGHQGKDLGYYFEQLEYRSVYQSAINYLVSEVWNPAVCKLPTWALGRDQNEKCVHDGLQEWMRPDPEFDCGWGERKADFTCGAAEPFASGIELMKRLAASERARTLLLGHTHYNALEVLQDGEELIPGHFPIGGDAAQKFATLEVQNPLRGFSVLQGESPRFTDYDQQALRIDPIEESFASFVHQYERSVAGWQRTLSAPTGPRELVVLRLVSAADLSSQTYSSGKNAFGFSVLFLDKKTDARGIDHPQINRAKFFANVGASKFDTVGSIDIDRTARLRPHDPQNPVEKLFDW
;
A
#
# COMPACT_ATOMS: atom_id res chain seq x y z
N MET A 1 -2.14 50.12 59.63
CA MET A 1 -1.81 50.89 58.41
C MET A 1 -2.33 50.09 57.22
N GLY A 2 -3.33 50.43 56.43
CA GLY A 2 -4.37 51.46 56.41
C GLY A 2 -5.27 51.10 55.21
N ARG A 3 -6.56 50.86 55.46
CA ARG A 3 -7.65 50.73 54.45
C ARG A 3 -7.93 52.08 53.77
N TRP A 4 -8.66 52.10 52.64
CA TRP A 4 -9.57 53.13 52.04
C TRP A 4 -9.59 52.84 50.50
N LEU A 5 -10.63 52.43 49.75
CA LEU A 5 -12.08 52.66 49.62
C LEU A 5 -12.49 54.02 49.00
N ILE A 6 -13.43 53.93 48.02
CA ILE A 6 -14.34 54.93 47.37
C ILE A 6 -13.82 55.45 46.00
N ALA A 7 -14.36 55.02 44.84
CA ALA A 7 -15.70 55.12 44.23
C ALA A 7 -16.01 56.51 43.61
N SER A 8 -16.38 56.52 42.32
CA SER A 8 -17.30 57.49 41.72
C SER A 8 -17.80 56.98 40.37
N ALA A 9 -19.12 56.80 40.28
CA ALA A 9 -19.88 56.49 39.09
C ALA A 9 -20.29 57.78 38.37
N SER A 10 -20.46 57.72 37.05
CA SER A 10 -21.33 58.62 36.30
C SER A 10 -22.06 57.82 35.21
N PHE A 11 -23.38 57.79 35.36
CA PHE A 11 -24.37 57.32 34.41
C PHE A 11 -24.48 58.25 33.19
N ALA A 12 -24.63 57.68 32.00
CA ALA A 12 -25.42 58.27 30.93
C ALA A 12 -26.18 57.15 30.21
N LEU A 13 -27.50 57.14 30.39
CA LEU A 13 -28.51 56.30 29.72
C LEU A 13 -29.11 57.11 28.56
N LEU A 14 -29.30 56.47 27.40
CA LEU A 14 -30.32 56.67 26.35
C LEU A 14 -29.95 55.73 25.18
N VAL A 15 -30.39 54.46 25.13
CA VAL A 15 -31.69 53.88 24.69
C VAL A 15 -31.87 53.80 23.15
N ALA A 16 -32.26 52.58 22.72
CA ALA A 16 -32.79 52.10 21.42
C ALA A 16 -31.75 51.38 20.52
N CYS A 17 -31.83 50.09 20.12
CA CYS A 17 -32.70 48.90 20.32
C CYS A 17 -31.78 47.67 20.07
N GLY A 18 -31.62 46.65 20.92
CA GLY A 18 -32.49 45.47 21.17
C GLY A 18 -32.36 44.44 20.02
N SER A 19 -32.06 43.13 20.16
CA SER A 19 -31.72 42.14 21.21
C SER A 19 -31.21 40.89 20.44
N ASP A 20 -30.31 40.00 20.88
CA ASP A 20 -30.35 39.10 22.04
C ASP A 20 -28.91 38.72 22.47
N THR A 21 -28.65 38.89 23.77
CA THR A 21 -27.54 38.30 24.53
C THR A 21 -27.86 36.82 24.77
N GLY A 22 -26.96 35.87 24.51
CA GLY A 22 -25.71 35.74 25.25
C GLY A 22 -25.92 34.99 26.56
N GLU A 23 -26.57 33.82 26.53
CA GLU A 23 -26.38 32.81 27.58
C GLU A 23 -25.13 31.99 27.25
N ALA A 24 -24.21 31.97 28.21
CA ALA A 24 -23.04 31.09 28.19
C ALA A 24 -23.52 29.64 28.12
N ARG A 25 -23.42 29.02 26.94
CA ARG A 25 -23.49 27.56 26.81
C ARG A 25 -22.34 26.97 27.60
N LYS A 26 -22.68 26.26 28.67
CA LYS A 26 -21.79 25.25 29.27
C LYS A 26 -21.25 24.36 28.13
N PRO A 27 -19.99 23.93 28.19
CA PRO A 27 -19.53 22.89 27.28
C PRO A 27 -20.39 21.65 27.56
N ASP A 28 -21.19 21.23 26.59
CA ASP A 28 -21.79 19.91 26.59
C ASP A 28 -20.64 18.90 26.48
N SER A 29 -20.11 18.49 27.62
CA SER A 29 -19.04 17.49 27.73
C SER A 29 -19.56 16.08 27.97
N ASP A 30 -20.86 15.81 27.74
CA ASP A 30 -21.49 14.52 28.08
C ASP A 30 -22.28 13.89 26.93
N ALA A 31 -21.92 14.16 25.66
CA ALA A 31 -22.34 13.26 24.59
C ALA A 31 -21.44 12.02 24.65
N PRO A 32 -21.97 10.81 24.93
CA PRO A 32 -21.17 9.60 24.82
C PRO A 32 -20.63 9.50 23.38
N PRO A 33 -19.41 8.98 23.18
CA PRO A 33 -18.90 8.75 21.84
C PRO A 33 -19.90 7.90 21.09
N VAL A 34 -20.34 8.39 19.93
CA VAL A 34 -21.17 7.62 19.00
C VAL A 34 -20.32 6.40 18.64
N GLY A 35 -20.69 5.23 19.17
CA GLY A 35 -20.01 3.99 18.83
C GLY A 35 -19.95 3.86 17.31
N ALA A 36 -18.81 3.40 16.78
CA ALA A 36 -18.65 3.14 15.36
C ALA A 36 -19.75 2.16 14.92
N THR A 37 -20.82 2.68 14.33
CA THR A 37 -21.84 1.87 13.69
C THR A 37 -21.25 1.43 12.36
N GLU A 38 -21.38 0.15 12.04
CA GLU A 38 -20.96 -0.36 10.73
C GLU A 38 -21.60 0.51 9.63
N PRO A 39 -20.82 0.98 8.63
CA PRO A 39 -21.38 1.67 7.48
C PRO A 39 -22.55 0.87 6.88
N GLY A 40 -23.71 1.50 6.68
CA GLY A 40 -24.91 0.84 6.14
C GLY A 40 -25.82 0.18 7.18
N ALA A 41 -25.69 0.50 8.48
CA ALA A 41 -26.38 -0.17 9.60
C ALA A 41 -27.88 -0.44 9.32
N PRO A 42 -28.49 -1.52 9.85
CA PRO A 42 -29.88 -1.87 9.51
C PRO A 42 -30.83 -0.69 9.81
N GLY A 43 -31.49 -0.17 8.78
CA GLY A 43 -32.34 1.02 8.87
C GLY A 43 -31.77 2.27 8.19
N GLU A 44 -30.54 2.23 7.66
CA GLU A 44 -29.99 3.31 6.84
C GLU A 44 -30.77 3.43 5.51
N ASP A 45 -31.04 4.67 5.09
CA ASP A 45 -31.82 4.96 3.88
C ASP A 45 -31.08 4.43 2.63
N PRO A 46 -31.72 3.60 1.79
CA PRO A 46 -31.13 3.15 0.52
C PRO A 46 -30.61 4.29 -0.37
N ALA A 47 -31.25 5.46 -0.35
CA ALA A 47 -30.78 6.63 -1.08
C ALA A 47 -29.46 7.18 -0.49
N GLU A 48 -29.28 7.11 0.82
CA GLU A 48 -28.04 7.49 1.49
C GLU A 48 -26.91 6.51 1.17
N ILE A 49 -27.19 5.20 1.20
CA ILE A 49 -26.24 4.16 0.81
C ILE A 49 -25.79 4.37 -0.64
N ALA A 50 -26.74 4.57 -1.57
CA ALA A 50 -26.43 4.84 -2.96
C ALA A 50 -25.57 6.11 -3.12
N ARG A 51 -25.86 7.17 -2.37
CA ARG A 51 -25.06 8.39 -2.35
C ARG A 51 -23.63 8.12 -1.86
N LYS A 52 -23.44 7.37 -0.77
CA LYS A 52 -22.12 7.02 -0.22
C LYS A 52 -21.29 6.16 -1.18
N LEU A 53 -21.94 5.31 -1.97
CA LEU A 53 -21.31 4.45 -2.97
C LEU A 53 -21.09 5.11 -4.33
N THR A 54 -21.49 6.38 -4.49
CA THR A 54 -21.22 7.15 -5.71
C THR A 54 -19.72 7.21 -5.99
N GLU A 55 -19.35 6.77 -7.18
CA GLU A 55 -17.98 6.86 -7.69
C GLU A 55 -17.50 8.32 -7.72
N LYS A 56 -16.28 8.57 -7.23
CA LYS A 56 -15.69 9.91 -7.30
C LYS A 56 -15.09 10.19 -8.69
N PRO A 57 -14.93 11.46 -9.12
CA PRO A 57 -14.39 11.81 -10.44
C PRO A 57 -13.01 11.22 -10.77
N TRP A 58 -12.20 10.97 -9.74
CA TRP A 58 -10.86 10.37 -9.83
C TRP A 58 -10.85 8.86 -9.64
N GLU A 59 -12.00 8.21 -9.50
CA GLU A 59 -12.11 6.76 -9.32
C GLU A 59 -12.60 6.06 -10.59
N VAL A 60 -12.36 4.76 -10.66
CA VAL A 60 -13.02 3.85 -11.58
C VAL A 60 -13.49 2.63 -10.80
N VAL A 61 -14.81 2.42 -10.81
CA VAL A 61 -15.48 1.30 -10.16
C VAL A 61 -16.17 0.45 -11.25
N SER A 62 -16.02 -0.87 -11.16
CA SER A 62 -16.68 -1.82 -12.08
C SER A 62 -18.17 -1.97 -11.76
N ASN A 63 -18.96 -2.50 -12.70
CA ASN A 63 -20.36 -2.87 -12.43
C ASN A 63 -20.52 -3.93 -11.32
N LYS A 64 -19.48 -4.70 -10.98
CA LYS A 64 -19.47 -5.65 -9.84
C LYS A 64 -19.17 -4.96 -8.50
N GLY A 65 -18.83 -3.67 -8.53
CA GLY A 65 -18.50 -2.87 -7.36
C GLY A 65 -17.02 -2.96 -6.95
N GLU A 66 -16.14 -3.33 -7.86
CA GLU A 66 -14.69 -3.39 -7.63
C GLU A 66 -14.10 -2.01 -7.88
N THR A 67 -13.25 -1.52 -6.98
CA THR A 67 -12.49 -0.30 -7.24
C THR A 67 -11.23 -0.66 -8.01
N TYR A 68 -11.32 -0.58 -9.34
CA TYR A 68 -10.18 -0.76 -10.25
C TYR A 68 -9.10 0.29 -10.00
N LEU A 69 -9.51 1.55 -9.85
CA LEU A 69 -8.62 2.67 -9.59
C LEU A 69 -9.21 3.58 -8.53
N PRO A 70 -8.57 3.73 -7.36
CA PRO A 70 -8.97 4.73 -6.37
C PRO A 70 -8.45 6.14 -6.69
N ASN A 71 -7.53 6.26 -7.65
CA ASN A 71 -6.98 7.52 -8.16
C ASN A 71 -6.52 7.29 -9.60
N VAL A 72 -7.20 7.85 -10.60
CA VAL A 72 -6.82 7.73 -12.03
C VAL A 72 -5.59 8.56 -12.43
N PHE A 73 -5.16 9.49 -11.57
CA PHE A 73 -4.03 10.38 -11.86
C PHE A 73 -2.68 9.83 -11.38
N TYR A 74 -2.67 8.67 -10.70
CA TYR A 74 -1.45 8.10 -10.12
C TYR A 74 -0.32 7.87 -11.13
N ALA A 75 -0.63 7.80 -12.44
CA ALA A 75 0.36 7.69 -13.51
C ALA A 75 0.68 9.02 -14.20
N ASP A 76 0.06 10.13 -13.81
CA ASP A 76 0.39 11.45 -14.35
C ASP A 76 1.76 11.91 -13.81
N ALA A 77 2.48 12.70 -14.59
CA ALA A 77 3.83 13.16 -14.22
C ALA A 77 3.85 14.00 -12.92
N SER A 78 2.78 14.74 -12.63
CA SER A 78 2.63 15.50 -11.39
C SER A 78 2.50 14.63 -10.14
N GLU A 79 2.11 13.36 -10.32
CA GLU A 79 1.98 12.40 -9.23
C GLU A 79 3.27 11.58 -9.01
N ASN A 80 4.28 11.71 -9.88
CA ASN A 80 5.51 10.89 -9.88
C ASN A 80 6.78 11.73 -10.10
N GLU A 81 6.93 12.80 -9.32
CA GLU A 81 8.00 13.77 -9.47
C GLU A 81 9.31 13.34 -8.78
N GLN A 82 10.12 12.49 -9.42
CA GLN A 82 11.46 12.11 -8.95
C GLN A 82 12.58 12.42 -9.96
N ILE A 83 13.82 12.46 -9.48
CA ILE A 83 15.00 12.76 -10.30
C ILE A 83 15.44 11.53 -11.10
N MET A 84 15.45 10.36 -10.47
CA MET A 84 15.88 9.10 -11.07
C MET A 84 14.82 8.54 -12.03
N PRO A 85 15.23 7.84 -13.10
CA PRO A 85 14.28 7.21 -14.02
C PRO A 85 13.43 6.16 -13.31
N TYR A 86 12.20 5.98 -13.80
CA TYR A 86 11.34 4.83 -13.47
C TYR A 86 11.08 3.93 -14.69
N ALA A 87 11.56 4.35 -15.86
CA ALA A 87 11.40 3.62 -17.11
C ALA A 87 12.36 2.43 -17.13
N ILE A 88 11.83 1.23 -17.40
CA ILE A 88 12.64 0.02 -17.55
C ILE A 88 13.05 -0.09 -19.01
N ASP A 89 14.35 -0.15 -19.28
CA ASP A 89 14.90 -0.22 -20.64
C ASP A 89 14.38 0.91 -21.56
N GLY A 90 14.19 2.11 -20.98
CA GLY A 90 13.68 3.29 -21.69
C GLY A 90 12.18 3.30 -21.94
N HIS A 91 11.43 2.31 -21.45
CA HIS A 91 9.97 2.23 -21.55
C HIS A 91 9.32 2.44 -20.18
N VAL A 92 8.38 3.38 -20.11
CA VAL A 92 7.51 3.55 -18.96
C VAL A 92 6.40 2.51 -19.08
N MET A 93 6.32 1.56 -18.14
CA MET A 93 5.31 0.50 -18.22
C MET A 93 3.91 1.12 -18.12
N ILE A 94 3.66 2.00 -17.15
CA ILE A 94 2.39 2.73 -16.98
C ILE A 94 2.59 4.21 -17.38
N ASP A 95 2.27 4.56 -18.62
CA ASP A 95 2.16 5.95 -19.06
C ASP A 95 0.70 6.38 -19.30
N ARG A 96 0.09 5.96 -20.41
CA ARG A 96 -1.33 6.28 -20.69
C ARG A 96 -2.27 5.22 -20.19
N LEU A 97 -1.85 3.96 -20.21
CA LEU A 97 -2.69 2.85 -19.81
C LEU A 97 -2.56 2.63 -18.30
N VAL A 98 -3.51 3.21 -17.57
CA VAL A 98 -3.45 3.40 -16.11
C VAL A 98 -4.16 2.30 -15.34
N TYR A 99 -4.45 1.16 -15.94
CA TYR A 99 -5.04 0.01 -15.24
C TYR A 99 -4.71 -1.27 -16.00
N PRO A 100 -4.04 -2.27 -15.41
CA PRO A 100 -2.68 -2.21 -14.82
C PRO A 100 -1.67 -3.15 -15.51
N THR A 101 -0.38 -2.80 -15.51
CA THR A 101 0.67 -3.39 -16.38
C THR A 101 1.15 -4.78 -16.05
N LEU A 102 1.29 -5.07 -14.76
CA LEU A 102 1.63 -6.36 -14.18
C LEU A 102 1.22 -6.27 -12.71
N GLY A 103 0.23 -7.06 -12.32
CA GLY A 103 -0.45 -6.88 -11.03
C GLY A 103 -1.83 -6.28 -11.24
N ASN A 104 -2.85 -6.90 -10.64
CA ASN A 104 -4.24 -6.47 -10.59
C ASN A 104 -5.04 -6.71 -11.90
N PRO A 105 -5.01 -7.95 -12.44
CA PRO A 105 -5.71 -8.31 -13.67
C PRO A 105 -7.23 -8.07 -13.59
N ASN A 106 -7.87 -8.04 -14.74
CA ASN A 106 -9.31 -8.29 -14.83
C ASN A 106 -9.57 -9.81 -14.87
N LEU A 107 -10.38 -10.32 -13.94
CA LEU A 107 -10.82 -11.72 -13.88
C LEU A 107 -12.17 -11.88 -14.60
N TYR A 108 -12.15 -11.78 -15.92
CA TYR A 108 -13.36 -11.78 -16.74
C TYR A 108 -14.06 -13.15 -16.77
N THR A 109 -15.34 -13.18 -16.42
CA THR A 109 -16.17 -14.39 -16.49
C THR A 109 -17.26 -14.26 -17.56
N LYS A 110 -17.24 -15.16 -18.56
CA LYS A 110 -18.26 -15.18 -19.62
C LYS A 110 -19.67 -15.53 -19.14
N SER A 111 -19.80 -16.35 -18.11
CA SER A 111 -21.10 -16.76 -17.55
C SER A 111 -21.80 -15.68 -16.74
N ASP A 112 -21.08 -14.63 -16.31
CA ASP A 112 -21.66 -13.50 -15.58
C ASP A 112 -22.01 -12.38 -16.57
N ALA A 113 -23.30 -12.15 -16.78
CA ALA A 113 -23.79 -11.13 -17.70
C ALA A 113 -23.51 -9.69 -17.23
N LYS A 114 -23.17 -9.50 -15.95
CA LYS A 114 -22.79 -8.19 -15.39
C LYS A 114 -21.29 -7.93 -15.45
N ASP A 115 -20.49 -8.95 -15.77
CA ASP A 115 -19.05 -8.82 -15.80
C ASP A 115 -18.58 -8.04 -17.03
N GLU A 116 -17.54 -7.26 -16.84
CA GLU A 116 -16.96 -6.37 -17.85
C GLU A 116 -15.45 -6.28 -17.69
N LEU A 117 -14.77 -6.37 -18.83
CA LEU A 117 -13.41 -5.86 -18.93
C LEU A 117 -13.49 -4.36 -19.14
N VAL A 118 -12.86 -3.58 -18.26
CA VAL A 118 -12.70 -2.13 -18.44
C VAL A 118 -11.22 -1.83 -18.59
N ILE A 119 -10.88 -1.13 -19.67
CA ILE A 119 -9.53 -0.61 -19.91
C ILE A 119 -9.58 0.89 -19.71
N VAL A 120 -8.69 1.43 -18.87
CA VAL A 120 -8.68 2.86 -18.51
C VAL A 120 -7.43 3.53 -19.05
N LEU A 121 -7.61 4.61 -19.81
CA LEU A 121 -6.51 5.42 -20.34
C LEU A 121 -6.55 6.84 -19.79
N ARG A 122 -5.39 7.39 -19.44
CA ARG A 122 -5.10 8.82 -19.32
C ARG A 122 -4.40 9.27 -20.60
N ILE A 123 -5.11 9.89 -21.52
CA ILE A 123 -4.61 10.16 -22.88
C ILE A 123 -4.83 11.61 -23.30
N GLU A 124 -3.85 12.20 -23.98
CA GLU A 124 -3.93 13.58 -24.48
C GLU A 124 -4.89 13.69 -25.68
N ASP A 125 -5.61 14.81 -25.81
CA ASP A 125 -6.54 15.05 -26.93
C ASP A 125 -5.88 14.90 -28.31
N ALA A 126 -4.63 15.34 -28.43
CA ALA A 126 -3.86 15.22 -29.67
C ALA A 126 -3.64 13.77 -30.11
N ALA A 127 -3.68 12.80 -29.19
CA ALA A 127 -3.44 11.40 -29.51
C ALA A 127 -4.60 10.74 -30.26
N PHE A 128 -5.82 11.29 -30.18
CA PHE A 128 -6.99 10.75 -30.88
C PHE A 128 -7.73 11.79 -31.73
N ALA A 129 -7.18 13.00 -31.88
CA ALA A 129 -7.79 14.09 -32.64
C ALA A 129 -8.08 13.74 -34.11
N HIS A 130 -7.21 12.95 -34.76
CA HIS A 130 -7.40 12.52 -36.16
C HIS A 130 -8.62 11.61 -36.36
N LEU A 131 -9.19 11.06 -35.28
CA LEU A 131 -10.40 10.23 -35.33
C LEU A 131 -11.67 11.07 -35.44
N GLY A 132 -11.61 12.41 -35.30
CA GLY A 132 -12.80 13.26 -35.36
C GLY A 132 -13.81 12.95 -34.25
N ALA A 133 -13.30 12.60 -33.05
CA ALA A 133 -14.11 12.15 -31.93
C ALA A 133 -15.13 13.21 -31.48
N LYS A 134 -16.33 12.76 -31.08
CA LYS A 134 -17.38 13.61 -30.50
C LYS A 134 -17.71 13.14 -29.09
N ILE A 135 -17.95 14.08 -28.18
CA ILE A 135 -18.36 13.78 -26.81
C ILE A 135 -19.85 14.08 -26.68
N GLU A 136 -20.61 13.09 -26.24
CA GLU A 136 -22.06 13.17 -26.07
C GLU A 136 -22.45 12.84 -24.63
N PRO A 137 -23.40 13.55 -24.01
CA PRO A 137 -23.85 13.23 -22.65
C PRO A 137 -24.58 11.87 -22.61
N VAL A 138 -24.43 11.14 -21.50
CA VAL A 138 -25.16 9.89 -21.25
C VAL A 138 -26.27 10.15 -20.24
N ALA A 139 -27.52 9.85 -20.61
CA ALA A 139 -28.66 10.09 -19.74
C ALA A 139 -28.53 9.31 -18.42
N GLY A 140 -28.62 10.03 -17.29
CA GLY A 140 -28.56 9.44 -15.95
C GLY A 140 -27.16 8.99 -15.50
N SER A 141 -26.10 9.38 -16.21
CA SER A 141 -24.70 9.09 -15.82
C SER A 141 -23.91 10.39 -15.68
N HIS A 142 -22.92 10.40 -14.78
CA HIS A 142 -21.89 11.45 -14.71
C HIS A 142 -20.85 11.32 -15.81
N LEU A 143 -20.83 10.20 -16.54
CA LEU A 143 -19.92 9.96 -17.65
C LEU A 143 -20.50 10.51 -18.96
N SER A 144 -19.61 10.90 -19.87
CA SER A 144 -19.96 11.21 -21.26
C SER A 144 -19.50 10.09 -22.19
N LYS A 145 -20.16 9.90 -23.32
CA LYS A 145 -19.78 8.93 -24.35
C LYS A 145 -18.84 9.57 -25.36
N LEU A 146 -17.72 8.91 -25.65
CA LEU A 146 -16.84 9.26 -26.76
C LEU A 146 -17.27 8.47 -27.99
N VAL A 147 -17.73 9.18 -29.02
CA VAL A 147 -18.09 8.62 -30.32
C VAL A 147 -16.91 8.77 -31.26
N VAL A 148 -16.34 7.64 -31.67
CA VAL A 148 -15.26 7.56 -32.66
C VAL A 148 -15.63 6.61 -33.79
N PRO A 149 -15.13 6.84 -35.03
CA PRO A 149 -15.24 5.88 -36.11
C PRO A 149 -14.64 4.53 -35.70
N ASN A 150 -15.38 3.45 -35.94
CA ASN A 150 -14.92 2.09 -35.66
C ASN A 150 -14.31 1.45 -36.93
N ASP A 151 -13.18 1.99 -37.38
CA ASP A 151 -12.41 1.46 -38.51
C ASP A 151 -11.22 0.65 -37.99
N PRO A 152 -11.09 -0.64 -38.38
CA PRO A 152 -9.95 -1.48 -38.01
C PRO A 152 -8.57 -0.88 -38.34
N SER A 153 -8.46 -0.13 -39.44
CA SER A 153 -7.22 0.47 -39.94
C SER A 153 -6.93 1.84 -39.32
N THR A 154 -7.97 2.56 -38.88
CA THR A 154 -7.87 3.92 -38.34
C THR A 154 -8.78 4.07 -37.12
N GLY A 155 -8.20 3.98 -35.93
CA GLY A 155 -8.99 3.97 -34.68
C GLY A 155 -8.22 3.38 -33.52
N PHE A 156 -8.95 3.02 -32.47
CA PHE A 156 -8.40 2.27 -31.35
C PHE A 156 -8.33 0.77 -31.66
N GLY A 157 -7.19 0.15 -31.36
CA GLY A 157 -6.96 -1.28 -31.44
C GLY A 157 -6.75 -1.86 -30.05
N PHE A 158 -7.48 -2.92 -29.72
CA PHE A 158 -7.32 -3.66 -28.47
C PHE A 158 -7.10 -5.14 -28.79
N PHE A 159 -6.03 -5.70 -28.25
CA PHE A 159 -5.59 -7.05 -28.58
C PHE A 159 -5.33 -7.84 -27.30
N LEU A 160 -5.90 -9.04 -27.22
CA LEU A 160 -5.57 -10.06 -26.25
C LEU A 160 -4.52 -10.97 -26.87
N ILE A 161 -3.35 -11.03 -26.25
CA ILE A 161 -2.18 -11.77 -26.76
C ILE A 161 -1.89 -12.90 -25.78
N PRO A 162 -2.08 -14.17 -26.17
CA PRO A 162 -1.71 -15.28 -25.29
C PRO A 162 -0.20 -15.32 -25.14
N ARG A 163 0.28 -15.88 -24.02
CA ARG A 163 1.71 -15.98 -23.73
C ARG A 163 2.54 -16.63 -24.86
N SER A 164 1.99 -17.60 -25.58
CA SER A 164 2.64 -18.24 -26.73
C SER A 164 2.94 -17.29 -27.89
N ALA A 165 2.19 -16.18 -28.00
CA ALA A 165 2.31 -15.18 -29.05
C ALA A 165 2.94 -13.86 -28.56
N ARG A 166 3.43 -13.80 -27.31
CA ARG A 166 3.95 -12.56 -26.70
C ARG A 166 5.12 -11.95 -27.46
N GLN A 167 6.16 -12.75 -27.74
CA GLN A 167 7.45 -12.27 -28.24
C GLN A 167 7.34 -11.37 -29.50
N PRO A 168 6.59 -11.73 -30.55
CA PRO A 168 6.46 -10.87 -31.73
C PRO A 168 5.40 -9.76 -31.59
N ASN A 169 4.54 -9.77 -30.56
CA ASN A 169 3.33 -8.94 -30.54
C ASN A 169 3.27 -7.94 -29.38
N THR A 170 3.49 -8.37 -28.13
CA THR A 170 3.21 -7.54 -26.94
C THR A 170 4.08 -6.28 -26.92
N GLU A 171 5.40 -6.45 -27.08
CA GLU A 171 6.39 -5.37 -26.99
C GLU A 171 6.70 -4.74 -28.38
N SER A 172 5.94 -5.07 -29.43
CA SER A 172 6.21 -4.61 -30.80
C SER A 172 6.14 -3.07 -30.90
N ASN A 173 7.15 -2.46 -31.53
CA ASN A 173 7.15 -1.03 -31.85
C ASN A 173 6.41 -0.70 -33.17
N LYS A 174 5.75 -1.69 -33.77
CA LYS A 174 4.89 -1.59 -34.95
C LYS A 174 3.47 -2.03 -34.62
N ALA A 175 2.51 -1.55 -35.40
CA ALA A 175 1.14 -1.98 -35.30
C ALA A 175 1.03 -3.49 -35.54
N ILE A 176 0.26 -4.18 -34.71
CA ILE A 176 0.10 -5.64 -34.81
C ILE A 176 -1.18 -6.03 -35.55
N SER A 177 -1.20 -7.28 -36.03
CA SER A 177 -2.33 -7.91 -36.69
C SER A 177 -2.94 -9.02 -35.83
N SER A 178 -4.20 -9.36 -36.11
CA SER A 178 -4.95 -10.39 -35.40
C SER A 178 -5.62 -11.34 -36.39
N GLY A 179 -5.81 -12.61 -36.01
CA GLY A 179 -6.57 -13.57 -36.80
C GLY A 179 -5.82 -14.87 -37.08
N LYS A 180 -6.20 -15.55 -38.18
CA LYS A 180 -5.71 -16.89 -38.48
C LYS A 180 -4.18 -16.90 -38.63
N GLY A 181 -3.50 -17.67 -37.78
CA GLY A 181 -2.05 -17.83 -37.79
C GLY A 181 -1.28 -16.89 -36.86
N THR A 182 -1.93 -16.00 -36.09
CA THR A 182 -1.25 -15.11 -35.12
C THR A 182 -1.51 -15.45 -33.65
N ASP A 183 -2.54 -16.24 -33.35
CA ASP A 183 -3.09 -16.50 -32.00
C ASP A 183 -3.53 -15.24 -31.21
N VAL A 184 -3.41 -14.05 -31.80
CA VAL A 184 -3.84 -12.77 -31.24
C VAL A 184 -5.32 -12.53 -31.54
N VAL A 185 -6.07 -12.15 -30.50
CA VAL A 185 -7.51 -11.83 -30.59
C VAL A 185 -7.71 -10.33 -30.51
N ARG A 186 -8.27 -9.71 -31.56
CA ARG A 186 -8.73 -8.32 -31.48
C ARG A 186 -10.12 -8.26 -30.85
N ILE A 187 -10.27 -7.40 -29.85
CA ILE A 187 -11.55 -7.10 -29.19
C ILE A 187 -11.99 -5.66 -29.51
N TYR A 188 -13.29 -5.41 -29.44
CA TYR A 188 -13.88 -4.11 -29.73
C TYR A 188 -14.71 -3.64 -28.54
N PRO A 189 -14.52 -2.39 -28.06
CA PRO A 189 -15.30 -1.88 -26.96
C PRO A 189 -16.77 -1.76 -27.35
N ASN A 190 -17.67 -2.08 -26.42
CA ASN A 190 -19.09 -1.80 -26.57
C ASN A 190 -19.35 -0.30 -26.44
N GLU A 191 -18.69 0.33 -25.47
CA GLU A 191 -18.84 1.74 -25.12
C GLU A 191 -17.46 2.32 -24.80
N VAL A 192 -17.27 3.59 -25.15
CA VAL A 192 -16.12 4.38 -24.75
C VAL A 192 -16.66 5.57 -23.97
N PHE A 193 -16.29 5.67 -22.69
CA PHE A 193 -16.70 6.76 -21.82
C PHE A 193 -15.55 7.72 -21.54
N VAL A 194 -15.91 8.96 -21.22
CA VAL A 194 -15.04 10.03 -20.75
C VAL A 194 -15.48 10.37 -19.32
N ASN A 195 -14.54 10.35 -18.37
CA ASN A 195 -14.84 10.84 -17.02
C ASN A 195 -15.19 12.33 -17.05
N PRO A 196 -15.96 12.81 -16.05
CA PRO A 196 -16.17 14.25 -15.89
C PRO A 196 -14.85 14.97 -15.62
N GLU A 197 -14.77 16.20 -16.12
CA GLU A 197 -13.73 17.18 -15.78
C GLU A 197 -14.39 18.35 -15.04
N PRO A 198 -14.66 18.23 -13.73
CA PRO A 198 -15.25 19.31 -12.95
C PRO A 198 -14.45 20.62 -13.06
N ASP A 199 -15.14 21.75 -12.87
CA ASP A 199 -14.53 23.08 -12.98
C ASP A 199 -13.35 23.25 -12.01
N ASP A 200 -13.48 22.71 -10.80
CA ASP A 200 -12.49 22.72 -9.72
C ASP A 200 -11.33 21.71 -9.92
N MET A 201 -11.37 20.86 -10.95
CA MET A 201 -10.27 19.92 -11.23
C MET A 201 -8.96 20.69 -11.53
N PRO A 202 -7.83 20.33 -10.88
CA PRO A 202 -6.52 20.95 -11.11
C PRO A 202 -6.09 20.94 -12.59
N ALA A 203 -5.52 22.05 -13.06
CA ALA A 203 -5.12 22.21 -14.46
C ALA A 203 -4.11 21.16 -14.94
N VAL A 204 -3.25 20.66 -14.04
CA VAL A 204 -2.28 19.62 -14.37
C VAL A 204 -2.94 18.29 -14.72
N PHE A 205 -4.05 17.96 -14.07
CA PHE A 205 -4.86 16.77 -14.37
C PHE A 205 -5.72 16.94 -15.63
N LYS A 206 -5.99 18.18 -16.08
CA LYS A 206 -6.71 18.45 -17.34
C LYS A 206 -5.85 18.23 -18.59
N LYS A 207 -4.54 17.96 -18.46
CA LYS A 207 -3.64 17.71 -19.61
C LYS A 207 -3.95 16.42 -20.38
N ARG A 208 -4.56 15.46 -19.71
CA ARG A 208 -5.01 14.18 -20.27
C ARG A 208 -6.48 13.99 -19.90
N ARG A 209 -7.24 13.30 -20.75
CA ARG A 209 -8.59 12.83 -20.43
C ARG A 209 -8.54 11.42 -19.88
N THR A 210 -9.47 11.09 -18.99
CA THR A 210 -9.68 9.71 -18.57
C THR A 210 -10.73 9.07 -19.48
N LEU A 211 -10.30 8.10 -20.30
CA LEU A 211 -11.16 7.31 -21.16
C LEU A 211 -11.34 5.91 -20.59
N ARG A 212 -12.58 5.41 -20.59
CA ARG A 212 -12.93 4.04 -20.18
C ARG A 212 -13.45 3.27 -21.39
N PHE A 213 -12.80 2.17 -21.73
CA PHE A 213 -13.22 1.27 -22.80
C PHE A 213 -13.86 0.04 -22.17
N VAL A 214 -15.15 -0.14 -22.40
CA VAL A 214 -15.94 -1.18 -21.74
C VAL A 214 -16.20 -2.34 -22.71
N PHE A 215 -15.83 -3.54 -22.32
CA PHE A 215 -16.00 -4.78 -23.08
C PHE A 215 -16.88 -5.75 -22.30
N ARG A 216 -18.12 -5.93 -22.76
CA ARG A 216 -19.12 -6.83 -22.21
C ARG A 216 -19.09 -8.19 -22.91
N GLN A 217 -19.96 -9.10 -22.49
CA GLN A 217 -20.07 -10.48 -22.99
C GLN A 217 -19.98 -10.63 -24.51
N GLY A 218 -20.67 -9.78 -25.28
CA GLY A 218 -20.61 -9.84 -26.74
C GLY A 218 -19.22 -9.55 -27.32
N ALA A 219 -18.47 -8.61 -26.74
CA ALA A 219 -17.12 -8.25 -27.17
C ALA A 219 -16.09 -9.33 -26.81
N MET A 220 -16.29 -9.99 -25.67
CA MET A 220 -15.41 -11.03 -25.14
C MET A 220 -15.76 -12.44 -25.61
N ALA A 221 -16.87 -12.63 -26.33
CA ALA A 221 -17.39 -13.95 -26.74
C ALA A 221 -16.38 -14.80 -27.52
N LYS A 222 -15.50 -14.17 -28.31
CA LYS A 222 -14.48 -14.85 -29.13
C LYS A 222 -13.15 -15.07 -28.41
N ALA A 223 -12.95 -14.50 -27.23
CA ALA A 223 -11.73 -14.72 -26.45
C ALA A 223 -11.82 -16.11 -25.80
N PRO A 224 -10.90 -17.06 -26.10
CA PRO A 224 -10.87 -18.34 -25.39
C PRO A 224 -10.61 -18.14 -23.88
N ALA A 225 -10.94 -19.14 -23.07
CA ALA A 225 -10.49 -19.13 -21.68
C ALA A 225 -8.96 -19.21 -21.62
N GLY A 226 -8.34 -18.41 -20.75
CA GLY A 226 -6.89 -18.31 -20.70
C GLY A 226 -6.40 -17.02 -20.07
N LEU A 227 -5.07 -16.87 -20.02
CA LEU A 227 -4.39 -15.67 -19.53
C LEU A 227 -3.77 -14.93 -20.71
N TYR A 228 -4.04 -13.63 -20.79
CA TYR A 228 -3.66 -12.79 -21.91
C TYR A 228 -2.90 -11.56 -21.46
N ASP A 229 -1.88 -11.19 -22.22
CA ASP A 229 -1.42 -9.81 -22.25
C ASP A 229 -2.49 -8.98 -22.95
N LEU A 230 -2.59 -7.71 -22.56
CA LEU A 230 -3.43 -6.72 -23.21
C LEU A 230 -2.53 -5.73 -23.96
N ARG A 231 -2.86 -5.42 -25.21
CA ARG A 231 -2.20 -4.36 -25.98
C ARG A 231 -3.22 -3.38 -26.54
N PHE A 232 -2.94 -2.10 -26.32
CA PHE A 232 -3.67 -0.96 -26.85
C PHE A 232 -2.84 -0.26 -27.94
N GLU A 233 -3.50 0.13 -29.03
CA GLU A 233 -2.88 0.89 -30.12
C GLU A 233 -3.82 2.02 -30.56
N VAL A 234 -3.27 3.18 -30.88
CA VAL A 234 -3.95 4.16 -31.73
C VAL A 234 -3.41 4.03 -33.15
N LYS A 235 -4.30 3.82 -34.11
CA LYS A 235 -3.93 3.59 -35.51
C LYS A 235 -4.35 4.71 -36.45
N LYS A 236 -3.60 4.82 -37.54
CA LYS A 236 -3.98 5.53 -38.77
C LYS A 236 -3.43 4.74 -39.95
N GLU A 237 -4.31 4.30 -40.86
CA GLU A 237 -3.92 3.55 -42.07
C GLU A 237 -3.05 2.31 -41.76
N ASP A 238 -3.47 1.52 -40.77
CA ASP A 238 -2.77 0.32 -40.27
C ASP A 238 -1.40 0.54 -39.61
N GLU A 239 -0.94 1.80 -39.47
CA GLU A 239 0.26 2.15 -38.73
C GLU A 239 -0.05 2.72 -37.34
N LEU A 240 0.91 2.65 -36.42
CA LEU A 240 0.79 3.31 -35.12
C LEU A 240 0.82 4.84 -35.30
N TYR A 241 -0.19 5.51 -34.77
CA TYR A 241 -0.36 6.94 -34.89
C TYR A 241 0.66 7.71 -34.04
N ARG A 242 1.14 8.83 -34.59
CA ARG A 242 2.01 9.81 -33.91
C ARG A 242 1.28 11.15 -33.79
N PRO A 243 1.09 11.69 -32.57
CA PRO A 243 0.33 12.93 -32.37
C PRO A 243 1.00 14.16 -33.01
N SER A 244 2.32 14.13 -33.14
CA SER A 244 3.10 15.21 -33.76
C SER A 244 4.41 14.67 -34.35
N SER A 245 5.06 15.49 -35.18
CA SER A 245 6.38 15.17 -35.73
C SER A 245 7.40 15.01 -34.60
N GLY A 246 8.06 13.86 -34.53
CA GLY A 246 9.03 13.53 -33.49
C GLY A 246 8.45 12.93 -32.20
N ALA A 247 7.13 12.93 -32.01
CA ALA A 247 6.50 12.23 -30.88
C ALA A 247 6.58 10.71 -31.05
N PRO A 248 6.70 9.94 -29.95
CA PRO A 248 6.61 8.47 -30.00
C PRO A 248 5.22 8.02 -30.51
N PRO A 249 5.12 6.84 -31.14
CA PRO A 249 3.84 6.27 -31.52
C PRO A 249 3.01 5.95 -30.26
N VAL A 250 1.68 6.06 -30.37
CA VAL A 250 0.78 5.80 -29.24
C VAL A 250 0.36 4.34 -29.22
N TYR A 251 0.98 3.58 -28.34
CA TYR A 251 0.61 2.21 -27.99
C TYR A 251 1.03 1.94 -26.56
N GLU A 252 0.33 1.03 -25.91
CA GLU A 252 0.60 0.60 -24.53
C GLU A 252 0.32 -0.90 -24.43
N TYR A 253 0.94 -1.58 -23.48
CA TYR A 253 0.67 -2.99 -23.25
C TYR A 253 0.87 -3.39 -21.80
N GLN A 254 0.32 -4.54 -21.44
CA GLN A 254 0.31 -5.08 -20.09
C GLN A 254 0.42 -6.59 -20.13
N TYR A 255 1.30 -7.15 -19.31
CA TYR A 255 1.46 -8.60 -19.23
C TYR A 255 0.40 -9.20 -18.33
N ASN A 256 -0.14 -10.36 -18.73
CA ASN A 256 -1.07 -11.13 -17.89
C ASN A 256 -2.28 -10.32 -17.36
N ALA A 257 -2.72 -9.32 -18.13
CA ALA A 257 -3.70 -8.31 -17.70
C ALA A 257 -5.14 -8.82 -17.64
N VAL A 258 -5.47 -9.87 -18.39
CA VAL A 258 -6.83 -10.42 -18.44
C VAL A 258 -6.79 -11.92 -18.32
N ARG A 259 -7.49 -12.47 -17.32
CA ARG A 259 -7.80 -13.89 -17.23
C ARG A 259 -9.26 -14.12 -17.57
N VAL A 260 -9.49 -14.84 -18.66
CA VAL A 260 -10.82 -15.17 -19.15
C VAL A 260 -11.24 -16.55 -18.62
N PHE A 261 -12.39 -16.61 -17.98
CA PHE A 261 -13.06 -17.82 -17.53
C PHE A 261 -14.33 -18.07 -18.34
N ASP A 262 -14.58 -19.33 -18.73
CA ASP A 262 -15.86 -19.70 -19.33
C ASP A 262 -16.98 -19.69 -18.27
N ARG A 263 -16.65 -20.08 -17.04
CA ARG A 263 -17.54 -20.05 -15.87
C ARG A 263 -16.74 -19.70 -14.63
N GLU A 264 -17.32 -18.86 -13.77
CA GLU A 264 -16.76 -18.55 -12.45
C GLU A 264 -16.97 -19.77 -11.56
N PRO A 265 -15.89 -20.34 -10.98
CA PRO A 265 -16.02 -21.43 -10.04
C PRO A 265 -16.63 -20.91 -8.74
N ASP A 266 -17.52 -21.70 -8.15
CA ASP A 266 -18.11 -21.38 -6.84
C ASP A 266 -17.05 -21.51 -5.75
N GLU A 267 -16.20 -22.53 -5.80
CA GLU A 267 -15.05 -22.74 -4.91
C GLU A 267 -13.75 -22.69 -5.70
N HIS A 268 -12.70 -22.09 -5.15
CA HIS A 268 -11.43 -21.94 -5.84
C HIS A 268 -10.23 -21.96 -4.91
N ALA A 269 -9.03 -21.97 -5.51
CA ALA A 269 -7.78 -21.83 -4.79
C ALA A 269 -7.05 -20.54 -5.21
N VAL A 270 -6.28 -19.98 -4.29
CA VAL A 270 -5.43 -18.80 -4.49
C VAL A 270 -4.04 -19.16 -4.02
N VAL A 271 -3.03 -18.91 -4.85
CA VAL A 271 -1.64 -18.99 -4.40
C VAL A 271 -1.32 -17.69 -3.67
N ASN A 272 -0.76 -17.77 -2.46
CA ASN A 272 -0.30 -16.60 -1.72
C ASN A 272 1.23 -16.62 -1.61
N VAL A 273 1.84 -15.47 -1.89
CA VAL A 273 3.27 -15.20 -1.82
C VAL A 273 3.43 -13.89 -1.03
N THR A 274 4.51 -13.72 -0.27
CA THR A 274 4.85 -12.46 0.39
C THR A 274 6.37 -12.32 0.53
N ASP A 275 6.86 -11.09 0.70
CA ASP A 275 8.25 -10.80 1.07
C ASP A 275 9.27 -11.48 0.15
N THR A 276 9.15 -11.24 -1.17
CA THR A 276 10.17 -11.72 -2.12
C THR A 276 11.44 -10.86 -2.07
N GLN A 277 11.30 -9.61 -1.62
CA GLN A 277 12.35 -8.64 -1.35
C GLN A 277 13.45 -8.64 -2.42
N VAL A 278 13.08 -8.52 -3.69
CA VAL A 278 14.01 -8.70 -4.80
C VAL A 278 15.13 -7.68 -4.72
N SER A 279 16.35 -8.20 -4.61
CA SER A 279 17.57 -7.42 -4.51
C SER A 279 18.50 -7.78 -5.68
N VAL A 280 19.14 -6.77 -6.29
CA VAL A 280 20.03 -6.94 -7.44
C VAL A 280 21.52 -6.89 -7.08
N GLY A 281 21.85 -6.69 -5.80
CA GLY A 281 23.23 -6.75 -5.31
C GLY A 281 23.72 -8.19 -5.16
N SER A 282 24.97 -8.44 -5.59
CA SER A 282 25.58 -9.79 -5.71
C SER A 282 25.67 -10.62 -4.43
N THR A 283 25.46 -10.01 -3.25
CA THR A 283 25.49 -10.74 -1.97
C THR A 283 24.11 -11.24 -1.57
N TYR A 284 23.04 -10.63 -2.09
CA TYR A 284 21.66 -10.83 -1.62
C TYR A 284 20.73 -11.38 -2.72
N ASP A 285 21.19 -11.41 -3.97
CA ASP A 285 20.45 -11.96 -5.11
C ASP A 285 20.09 -13.44 -4.92
N GLY A 286 21.02 -14.25 -4.40
CA GLY A 286 20.82 -15.66 -4.11
C GLY A 286 19.76 -15.95 -3.04
N MET A 287 19.53 -15.00 -2.13
CA MET A 287 18.51 -15.10 -1.07
C MET A 287 17.14 -14.61 -1.53
N THR A 288 17.07 -13.82 -2.62
CA THR A 288 15.87 -13.07 -3.00
C THR A 288 15.50 -13.28 -4.47
N LYS A 289 16.17 -12.58 -5.39
CA LYS A 289 15.92 -12.63 -6.84
C LYS A 289 15.97 -14.07 -7.40
N GLU A 290 16.98 -14.85 -7.03
CA GLU A 290 17.09 -16.24 -7.48
C GLU A 290 15.94 -17.09 -6.91
N LYS A 291 15.48 -16.80 -5.69
CA LYS A 291 14.32 -17.51 -5.08
C LYS A 291 13.01 -17.18 -5.78
N LEU A 292 12.86 -15.92 -6.24
CA LEU A 292 11.74 -15.57 -7.09
C LEU A 292 11.80 -16.28 -8.46
N ASP A 293 12.98 -16.41 -9.06
CA ASP A 293 13.15 -17.17 -10.31
C ASP A 293 12.80 -18.65 -10.11
N GLU A 294 13.31 -19.28 -9.04
CA GLU A 294 12.97 -20.66 -8.66
C GLU A 294 11.45 -20.85 -8.47
N LEU A 295 10.78 -19.91 -7.80
CA LEU A 295 9.33 -19.90 -7.62
C LEU A 295 8.59 -19.82 -8.97
N VAL A 296 8.98 -18.87 -9.83
CA VAL A 296 8.36 -18.71 -11.16
C VAL A 296 8.54 -19.97 -12.00
N GLN A 297 9.74 -20.57 -12.01
CA GLN A 297 10.01 -21.82 -12.72
C GLN A 297 9.18 -22.99 -12.18
N TYR A 298 9.08 -23.11 -10.85
CA TYR A 298 8.27 -24.15 -10.21
C TYR A 298 6.78 -24.01 -10.56
N LEU A 299 6.21 -22.81 -10.42
CA LEU A 299 4.79 -22.57 -10.74
C LEU A 299 4.47 -22.86 -12.21
N ASN A 300 5.42 -22.62 -13.12
CA ASN A 300 5.28 -22.95 -14.54
C ASN A 300 5.26 -24.46 -14.83
N THR A 301 6.04 -25.24 -14.09
CA THR A 301 6.35 -26.64 -14.40
C THR A 301 5.62 -27.65 -13.53
N THR A 302 5.14 -27.23 -12.36
CA THR A 302 4.47 -28.13 -11.40
C THR A 302 3.24 -28.81 -11.99
N THR A 303 2.93 -30.00 -11.47
CA THR A 303 1.70 -30.76 -11.79
C THR A 303 0.76 -30.82 -10.58
N ASP A 304 1.07 -30.12 -9.49
CA ASP A 304 0.20 -30.06 -8.32
C ASP A 304 -1.19 -29.51 -8.71
N PRO A 305 -2.27 -30.29 -8.55
CA PRO A 305 -3.59 -29.88 -8.96
C PRO A 305 -4.06 -28.58 -8.30
N ALA A 306 -3.71 -28.34 -7.03
CA ALA A 306 -4.15 -27.17 -6.29
C ALA A 306 -3.56 -25.87 -6.87
N ILE A 307 -2.32 -25.93 -7.34
CA ILE A 307 -1.66 -24.80 -8.02
C ILE A 307 -2.21 -24.63 -9.43
N ARG A 308 -2.38 -25.73 -10.17
CA ARG A 308 -2.89 -25.70 -11.56
C ARG A 308 -4.32 -25.18 -11.65
N SER A 309 -5.15 -25.47 -10.64
CA SER A 309 -6.54 -25.02 -10.58
C SER A 309 -6.71 -23.65 -9.93
N ALA A 310 -5.65 -23.03 -9.41
CA ALA A 310 -5.76 -21.74 -8.74
C ALA A 310 -6.25 -20.65 -9.70
N SER A 311 -7.06 -19.73 -9.18
CA SER A 311 -7.65 -18.63 -9.95
C SER A 311 -6.70 -17.46 -10.15
N PHE A 312 -5.78 -17.23 -9.21
CA PHE A 312 -4.78 -16.17 -9.26
C PHE A 312 -3.74 -16.37 -8.15
N ILE A 313 -2.72 -15.52 -8.16
CA ILE A 313 -1.71 -15.38 -7.12
C ILE A 313 -1.93 -14.03 -6.41
N THR A 314 -1.77 -13.97 -5.09
CA THR A 314 -1.64 -12.70 -4.35
C THR A 314 -0.19 -12.55 -3.86
N PHE A 315 0.41 -11.38 -4.07
CA PHE A 315 1.68 -10.99 -3.45
C PHE A 315 1.41 -9.97 -2.36
N ASN A 316 1.67 -10.31 -1.11
CA ASN A 316 1.25 -9.54 0.05
C ASN A 316 2.32 -8.56 0.56
N GLY A 317 2.92 -7.78 -0.35
CA GLY A 317 3.92 -6.76 -0.03
C GLY A 317 5.36 -7.23 -0.14
N ASP A 318 6.25 -6.25 -0.08
CA ASP A 318 7.70 -6.40 -0.13
C ASP A 318 8.17 -7.17 -1.36
N LEU A 319 7.74 -6.67 -2.51
CA LEU A 319 8.19 -7.17 -3.81
C LEU A 319 9.63 -6.73 -4.07
N HIS A 320 9.90 -5.45 -3.80
CA HIS A 320 11.21 -4.84 -3.80
C HIS A 320 11.97 -5.09 -2.50
N ASN A 321 13.30 -5.03 -2.56
CA ASN A 321 14.12 -4.87 -1.35
C ASN A 321 14.33 -3.39 -0.98
N GLY A 322 14.18 -2.48 -1.96
CA GLY A 322 14.42 -1.05 -1.74
C GLY A 322 15.90 -0.70 -1.57
N GLY A 323 16.80 -1.50 -2.16
CA GLY A 323 18.26 -1.39 -1.95
C GLY A 323 18.86 -2.65 -1.34
N SER A 324 20.05 -3.09 -1.77
CA SER A 324 20.76 -4.20 -1.10
C SER A 324 21.57 -3.72 0.10
N PRO A 325 21.75 -4.53 1.17
CA PRO A 325 22.49 -4.11 2.37
C PRO A 325 23.91 -3.61 2.09
N GLY A 326 24.62 -4.25 1.15
CA GLY A 326 25.98 -3.85 0.76
C GLY A 326 26.06 -2.70 -0.27
N SER A 327 24.94 -2.25 -0.82
CA SER A 327 24.89 -1.34 -1.96
C SER A 327 24.73 0.11 -1.52
N LEU A 328 25.72 0.64 -0.80
CA LEU A 328 25.70 2.01 -0.24
C LEU A 328 26.18 3.11 -1.19
N ARG A 329 26.82 2.76 -2.31
CA ARG A 329 27.40 3.73 -3.26
C ARG A 329 26.32 4.56 -3.96
N GLN A 330 26.62 5.82 -4.27
CA GLN A 330 25.66 6.79 -4.83
C GLN A 330 24.90 6.24 -6.04
N ARG A 331 25.61 5.67 -7.01
CA ARG A 331 25.02 5.09 -8.23
C ARG A 331 24.09 3.93 -7.94
N LYS A 332 24.50 3.02 -7.05
CA LYS A 332 23.72 1.82 -6.74
C LYS A 332 22.42 2.14 -6.01
N VAL A 333 22.51 3.03 -5.01
CA VAL A 333 21.32 3.51 -4.28
C VAL A 333 20.36 4.23 -5.23
N ALA A 334 20.87 5.08 -6.10
CA ALA A 334 20.04 5.89 -6.98
C ALA A 334 19.28 5.09 -8.06
N TRP A 335 19.79 3.94 -8.51
CA TRP A 335 19.16 3.10 -9.55
C TRP A 335 18.39 1.91 -8.99
N THR A 336 18.37 1.72 -7.66
CA THR A 336 17.95 0.44 -7.07
C THR A 336 16.53 0.03 -7.47
N TYR A 337 15.57 0.95 -7.39
CA TYR A 337 14.18 0.65 -7.73
C TYR A 337 13.99 0.34 -9.21
N GLU A 338 14.71 1.02 -10.12
CA GLU A 338 14.68 0.71 -11.55
C GLU A 338 15.26 -0.70 -11.83
N GLU A 339 16.44 -1.01 -11.27
CA GLU A 339 17.14 -2.28 -11.47
C GLU A 339 16.34 -3.47 -10.87
N GLU A 340 15.76 -3.29 -9.68
CA GLU A 340 14.89 -4.27 -9.04
C GLU A 340 13.60 -4.46 -9.84
N ALA A 341 12.94 -3.37 -10.26
CA ALA A 341 11.70 -3.44 -11.03
C ALA A 341 11.91 -4.16 -12.36
N LYS A 342 13.02 -3.87 -13.05
CA LYS A 342 13.43 -4.59 -14.25
C LYS A 342 13.54 -6.10 -14.00
N SER A 343 14.20 -6.49 -12.90
CA SER A 343 14.37 -7.89 -12.53
C SER A 343 13.01 -8.55 -12.23
N ILE A 344 12.17 -7.91 -11.42
CA ILE A 344 10.84 -8.37 -11.05
C ILE A 344 9.96 -8.57 -12.30
N VAL A 345 9.83 -7.56 -13.16
CA VAL A 345 9.02 -7.63 -14.38
C VAL A 345 9.52 -8.73 -15.31
N SER A 346 10.85 -8.90 -15.42
CA SER A 346 11.44 -9.94 -16.27
C SER A 346 11.06 -11.37 -15.84
N LEU A 347 10.79 -11.59 -14.55
CA LEU A 347 10.41 -12.89 -13.98
C LEU A 347 8.90 -13.06 -13.93
N LEU A 348 8.20 -12.13 -13.30
CA LEU A 348 6.76 -12.24 -13.00
C LEU A 348 5.88 -12.26 -14.26
N LYS A 349 6.32 -11.64 -15.37
CA LYS A 349 5.56 -11.71 -16.64
C LYS A 349 5.38 -13.15 -17.12
N PHE A 350 6.22 -14.08 -16.68
CA PHE A 350 6.15 -15.50 -17.07
C PHE A 350 5.35 -16.38 -16.10
N LEU A 351 4.69 -15.82 -15.08
CA LEU A 351 3.78 -16.61 -14.25
C LEU A 351 2.61 -17.18 -15.08
N PRO A 352 2.17 -18.43 -14.81
CA PRO A 352 1.06 -19.06 -15.52
C PRO A 352 -0.32 -18.63 -14.99
N LEU A 353 -0.35 -17.87 -13.91
CA LEU A 353 -1.52 -17.34 -13.23
C LEU A 353 -1.38 -15.82 -13.16
N PRO A 354 -2.49 -15.07 -13.19
CA PRO A 354 -2.42 -13.63 -13.02
C PRO A 354 -2.20 -13.30 -11.54
N ILE A 355 -1.68 -12.10 -11.26
CA ILE A 355 -1.21 -11.73 -9.92
C ILE A 355 -1.93 -10.49 -9.41
N PHE A 356 -2.28 -10.46 -8.13
CA PHE A 356 -2.74 -9.27 -7.41
C PHE A 356 -1.65 -8.86 -6.44
N LEU A 357 -1.24 -7.59 -6.48
CA LEU A 357 -0.12 -7.09 -5.70
C LEU A 357 -0.63 -6.19 -4.57
N THR A 358 -0.11 -6.36 -3.37
CA THR A 358 -0.28 -5.46 -2.23
C THR A 358 1.08 -4.82 -1.95
N THR A 359 1.13 -3.55 -1.55
CA THR A 359 2.39 -2.86 -1.24
C THR A 359 2.85 -3.14 0.19
N GLY A 360 4.15 -3.40 0.35
CA GLY A 360 4.86 -3.44 1.63
C GLY A 360 5.69 -2.19 1.88
N ASN A 361 6.48 -2.20 2.95
CA ASN A 361 7.36 -1.09 3.30
C ASN A 361 8.56 -0.97 2.38
N HIS A 362 9.18 -2.09 1.98
CA HIS A 362 10.33 -2.08 1.05
C HIS A 362 9.94 -1.62 -0.36
N ASP A 363 8.66 -1.69 -0.70
CA ASP A 363 8.13 -1.14 -1.95
C ASP A 363 8.05 0.40 -1.95
N GLY A 364 8.23 1.03 -0.79
CA GLY A 364 7.96 2.45 -0.57
C GLY A 364 9.07 3.23 0.13
N TYR A 365 10.35 2.85 0.07
CA TYR A 365 11.41 3.70 0.61
C TYR A 365 11.69 4.91 -0.27
N VAL A 366 12.15 5.99 0.37
CA VAL A 366 12.41 7.28 -0.27
C VAL A 366 13.84 7.72 0.00
N ALA A 367 14.47 8.38 -0.97
CA ALA A 367 15.69 9.13 -0.72
C ALA A 367 15.56 10.56 -1.25
N THR A 368 15.89 11.53 -0.40
CA THR A 368 16.05 12.95 -0.78
C THR A 368 17.44 13.28 -1.32
N GLY A 369 18.37 12.32 -1.20
CA GLY A 369 19.73 12.35 -1.73
C GLY A 369 20.78 13.10 -0.90
N HIS A 370 20.55 13.20 0.42
CA HIS A 370 21.59 13.47 1.41
C HIS A 370 22.58 12.30 1.51
N VAL A 371 23.62 12.35 0.68
CA VAL A 371 24.65 11.30 0.63
C VAL A 371 25.46 11.25 1.94
N PRO A 372 25.63 10.07 2.55
CA PRO A 372 26.51 9.91 3.72
C PRO A 372 27.95 10.37 3.42
N SER A 373 28.58 11.07 4.36
CA SER A 373 29.91 11.67 4.16
C SER A 373 30.99 10.65 3.81
N ALA A 374 30.99 9.47 4.45
CA ALA A 374 31.90 8.38 4.17
C ALA A 374 31.73 7.84 2.73
N VAL A 375 30.48 7.67 2.28
CA VAL A 375 30.16 7.24 0.91
C VAL A 375 30.61 8.29 -0.10
N LYS A 376 30.32 9.56 0.17
CA LYS A 376 30.74 10.68 -0.68
C LYS A 376 32.27 10.72 -0.84
N GLY A 377 33.02 10.54 0.24
CA GLY A 377 34.48 10.48 0.20
C GLY A 377 35.02 9.32 -0.63
N LEU A 378 34.45 8.12 -0.45
CA LEU A 378 34.82 6.92 -1.18
C LEU A 378 34.57 7.07 -2.69
N ASP A 379 33.35 7.47 -3.09
CA ASP A 379 32.99 7.63 -4.49
C ASP A 379 33.79 8.76 -5.16
N THR A 380 34.06 9.87 -4.46
CA THR A 380 34.95 10.94 -4.98
C THR A 380 36.35 10.39 -5.27
N GLY A 381 36.87 9.53 -4.41
CA GLY A 381 38.16 8.85 -4.63
C GLY A 381 38.16 7.90 -5.84
N LEU A 382 36.99 7.44 -6.27
CA LEU A 382 36.78 6.63 -7.47
C LEU A 382 36.41 7.47 -8.70
N GLY A 383 36.36 8.79 -8.57
CA GLY A 383 36.00 9.71 -9.66
C GLY A 383 34.50 9.82 -9.93
N GLU A 384 33.64 9.31 -9.05
CA GLU A 384 32.18 9.37 -9.18
C GLU A 384 31.56 10.45 -8.26
N SER A 385 30.45 11.04 -8.70
CA SER A 385 29.66 11.96 -7.86
C SER A 385 28.15 11.82 -8.09
N LEU A 386 27.32 12.14 -7.09
CA LEU A 386 25.85 12.14 -7.27
C LEU A 386 25.41 13.07 -8.40
N LYS A 387 26.13 14.17 -8.65
CA LYS A 387 25.84 15.09 -9.74
C LYS A 387 26.02 14.44 -11.11
N GLU A 388 27.10 13.70 -11.30
CA GLU A 388 27.37 12.92 -12.51
C GLU A 388 26.30 11.85 -12.70
N VAL A 389 26.04 11.08 -11.65
CA VAL A 389 24.98 10.07 -11.59
C VAL A 389 23.62 10.67 -12.02
N ILE A 390 23.18 11.78 -11.42
CA ILE A 390 21.95 12.51 -11.82
C ILE A 390 22.00 13.04 -13.26
N THR A 391 23.18 13.39 -13.76
CA THR A 391 23.34 13.89 -15.13
C THR A 391 23.17 12.77 -16.16
N GLU A 392 23.57 11.55 -15.81
CA GLU A 392 23.42 10.35 -16.63
C GLU A 392 21.99 9.80 -16.66
N ALA A 393 21.18 10.07 -15.63
CA ALA A 393 19.76 9.71 -15.60
C ALA A 393 19.03 10.29 -16.83
N SER A 394 18.70 9.44 -17.79
CA SER A 394 18.00 9.81 -19.02
C SER A 394 17.12 8.66 -19.55
N PRO A 395 15.86 8.93 -19.92
CA PRO A 395 15.15 10.20 -19.70
C PRO A 395 14.97 10.47 -18.21
N LYS A 396 14.97 11.75 -17.81
CA LYS A 396 14.66 12.13 -16.42
C LYS A 396 13.17 11.95 -16.18
N ALA A 397 12.81 11.35 -15.05
CA ALA A 397 11.42 11.22 -14.62
C ALA A 397 10.78 12.60 -14.38
N TRP A 398 11.54 13.55 -13.84
CA TRP A 398 11.13 14.94 -13.68
C TRP A 398 11.67 15.82 -14.83
N PRO A 399 10.83 16.20 -15.81
CA PRO A 399 11.27 16.84 -17.05
C PRO A 399 11.85 18.26 -16.87
N ASP A 400 11.37 19.02 -15.89
CA ASP A 400 11.83 20.40 -15.62
C ASP A 400 12.88 20.49 -14.48
N PHE A 401 13.51 19.36 -14.14
CA PHE A 401 14.50 19.28 -13.07
C PHE A 401 15.69 20.22 -13.30
N LYS A 402 16.07 20.98 -12.27
CA LYS A 402 17.24 21.87 -12.26
C LYS A 402 18.18 21.48 -11.13
N MET A 403 19.43 21.15 -11.47
CA MET A 403 20.46 20.76 -10.50
C MET A 403 20.70 21.83 -9.43
N ALA A 404 20.74 23.12 -9.81
CA ALA A 404 20.94 24.22 -8.86
C ALA A 404 19.81 24.33 -7.82
N ALA A 405 18.56 24.02 -8.21
CA ALA A 405 17.43 24.03 -7.29
C ALA A 405 17.50 22.86 -6.31
N TYR A 406 17.94 21.70 -6.78
CA TYR A 406 18.19 20.53 -5.93
C TYR A 406 19.34 20.75 -4.94
N GLU A 407 20.47 21.31 -5.40
CA GLU A 407 21.59 21.70 -4.53
C GLU A 407 21.12 22.70 -3.45
N SER A 408 20.27 23.67 -3.81
CA SER A 408 19.68 24.63 -2.87
C SER A 408 18.74 23.95 -1.87
N TYR A 409 17.94 22.98 -2.30
CA TYR A 409 17.08 22.17 -1.43
C TYR A 409 17.91 21.37 -0.41
N LEU A 410 18.99 20.71 -0.86
CA LEU A 410 19.89 19.95 0.02
C LEU A 410 20.54 20.89 1.06
N GLN A 411 21.00 22.07 0.65
CA GLN A 411 21.56 23.06 1.58
C GLN A 411 20.52 23.52 2.63
N LYS A 412 19.29 23.84 2.19
CA LYS A 412 18.20 24.25 3.09
C LYS A 412 17.85 23.18 4.11
N THR A 413 17.70 21.94 3.65
CA THR A 413 17.32 20.81 4.52
C THR A 413 18.46 20.41 5.46
N ALA A 414 19.72 20.44 5.03
CA ALA A 414 20.87 20.25 5.92
C ALA A 414 20.98 21.35 6.98
N ALA A 415 20.82 22.62 6.60
CA ALA A 415 20.89 23.75 7.53
C ALA A 415 19.76 23.76 8.58
N THR A 416 18.65 23.07 8.29
CA THR A 416 17.51 22.92 9.19
C THR A 416 17.40 21.52 9.79
N ASP A 417 18.43 20.69 9.61
CA ASP A 417 18.52 19.34 10.17
C ASP A 417 17.44 18.35 9.69
N ARG A 418 16.85 18.63 8.54
CA ARG A 418 15.75 17.89 7.92
C ARG A 418 16.23 17.02 6.79
N LEU A 419 17.19 16.11 7.05
CA LEU A 419 17.77 15.29 5.99
C LEU A 419 16.74 14.36 5.34
N GLY A 420 15.75 13.88 6.11
CA GLY A 420 14.60 13.15 5.59
C GLY A 420 13.71 13.96 4.63
N GLY A 421 13.84 15.29 4.61
CA GLY A 421 13.08 16.21 3.76
C GLY A 421 12.23 17.19 4.56
N ILE A 422 11.57 18.09 3.85
CA ILE A 422 10.57 19.02 4.38
C ILE A 422 9.34 18.22 4.83
N HIS A 423 8.83 18.57 6.01
CA HIS A 423 7.62 17.99 6.58
C HIS A 423 6.43 18.59 5.83
N ARG A 424 5.90 17.82 4.88
CA ARG A 424 4.70 18.13 4.11
C ARG A 424 3.80 16.91 4.12
N ASP A 425 2.49 17.15 4.10
CA ASP A 425 1.46 16.11 4.03
C ASP A 425 1.37 15.52 2.62
N ILE A 426 2.47 14.92 2.16
CA ILE A 426 2.62 14.32 0.85
C ILE A 426 3.10 12.88 1.06
N PHE A 427 2.22 11.95 0.70
CA PHE A 427 2.54 10.53 0.58
C PHE A 427 3.17 10.24 -0.77
N THR A 428 2.51 10.72 -1.83
CA THR A 428 2.94 10.68 -3.23
C THR A 428 2.45 11.96 -3.94
N GLY A 429 3.13 12.36 -5.01
CA GLY A 429 2.66 13.37 -5.93
C GLY A 429 2.76 14.81 -5.44
N GLY A 430 1.93 15.67 -6.02
CA GLY A 430 1.96 17.11 -5.80
C GLY A 430 0.91 17.66 -4.83
N PHE A 431 0.00 16.80 -4.37
CA PHE A 431 -1.24 17.21 -3.71
C PHE A 431 -1.34 16.59 -2.31
N ALA A 432 -1.67 17.43 -1.33
CA ALA A 432 -2.26 16.96 -0.09
C ALA A 432 -3.73 16.61 -0.36
N ARG A 433 -4.17 15.46 0.13
CA ARG A 433 -5.54 14.98 -0.03
C ARG A 433 -6.20 14.84 1.32
N THR A 434 -7.49 15.14 1.36
CA THR A 434 -8.33 14.92 2.55
C THR A 434 -9.61 14.20 2.23
N VAL A 435 -10.31 13.79 3.29
CA VAL A 435 -11.60 13.11 3.20
C VAL A 435 -12.56 13.97 2.39
N ALA A 436 -13.02 13.45 1.26
CA ALA A 436 -13.88 14.19 0.33
C ALA A 436 -15.33 14.28 0.85
N GLY A 437 -15.71 13.36 1.74
CA GLY A 437 -17.07 13.26 2.25
C GLY A 437 -18.07 12.99 1.13
N SER A 438 -19.28 13.52 1.25
CA SER A 438 -20.32 13.39 0.22
C SER A 438 -20.18 14.38 -0.95
N THR A 439 -19.24 15.32 -0.90
CA THR A 439 -19.13 16.37 -1.91
C THR A 439 -18.50 15.82 -3.19
N PRO A 440 -19.14 15.98 -4.36
CA PRO A 440 -18.54 15.64 -5.64
C PRO A 440 -17.59 16.76 -6.07
N GLY A 441 -16.27 16.52 -6.12
CA GLY A 441 -15.31 17.52 -6.60
C GLY A 441 -13.90 17.39 -6.01
N PHE A 442 -12.99 18.19 -6.56
CA PHE A 442 -11.57 18.27 -6.20
C PHE A 442 -11.26 19.25 -5.06
N ASP A 443 -12.26 19.80 -4.37
CA ASP A 443 -12.07 20.61 -3.15
C ASP A 443 -11.20 19.92 -2.07
N SER A 444 -11.18 18.58 -2.05
CA SER A 444 -10.35 17.74 -1.18
C SER A 444 -8.90 17.57 -1.63
N TRP A 445 -8.52 18.18 -2.76
CA TRP A 445 -7.18 18.13 -3.33
C TRP A 445 -6.56 19.53 -3.28
N LYS A 446 -5.50 19.71 -2.51
CA LYS A 446 -4.75 20.95 -2.53
C LYS A 446 -3.32 20.72 -2.98
N GLU A 447 -2.99 21.40 -4.07
CA GLU A 447 -1.63 21.42 -4.58
C GLU A 447 -0.69 22.06 -3.55
N ILE A 448 0.37 21.34 -3.19
CA ILE A 448 1.48 21.92 -2.44
C ILE A 448 2.38 22.63 -3.44
N PRO A 449 2.75 23.92 -3.27
CA PRO A 449 3.63 24.61 -4.21
C PRO A 449 4.94 23.85 -4.43
N ARG A 450 5.47 23.86 -5.66
CA ARG A 450 6.62 23.02 -6.01
C ARG A 450 7.85 23.30 -5.15
N GLU A 451 8.09 24.57 -4.82
CA GLU A 451 9.16 25.06 -3.95
C GLU A 451 9.05 24.57 -2.49
N ASP A 452 7.86 24.12 -2.09
CA ASP A 452 7.56 23.60 -0.76
C ASP A 452 7.58 22.07 -0.70
N ARG A 453 7.64 21.38 -1.84
CA ARG A 453 7.74 19.92 -1.93
C ARG A 453 9.18 19.43 -1.72
N ASN A 454 9.30 18.15 -1.41
CA ASN A 454 10.60 17.47 -1.38
C ASN A 454 11.14 17.29 -2.79
N TYR A 455 12.45 17.55 -2.96
CA TYR A 455 13.18 17.02 -4.11
C TYR A 455 13.54 15.58 -3.77
N VAL A 456 12.98 14.66 -4.54
CA VAL A 456 13.12 13.23 -4.31
C VAL A 456 14.07 12.65 -5.35
N LEU A 457 15.18 12.06 -4.88
CA LEU A 457 16.10 11.32 -5.73
C LEU A 457 15.36 10.14 -6.35
N TYR A 458 14.77 9.28 -5.51
CA TYR A 458 13.82 8.23 -5.90
C TYR A 458 12.75 8.04 -4.81
N ASP A 459 11.60 7.52 -5.21
CA ASP A 459 10.53 7.04 -4.33
C ASP A 459 10.04 5.68 -4.84
N GLY A 460 10.07 4.65 -3.99
CA GLY A 460 9.57 3.33 -4.32
C GLY A 460 8.10 3.33 -4.75
N PHE A 461 7.27 4.19 -4.16
CA PHE A 461 5.86 4.30 -4.56
C PHE A 461 5.70 4.91 -5.95
N TYR A 462 6.58 5.82 -6.38
CA TYR A 462 6.57 6.30 -7.76
C TYR A 462 7.02 5.22 -8.74
N GLN A 463 8.04 4.42 -8.38
CA GLN A 463 8.40 3.25 -9.20
C GLN A 463 7.22 2.28 -9.30
N TRP A 464 6.54 1.99 -8.18
CA TRP A 464 5.39 1.10 -8.13
C TRP A 464 4.25 1.58 -9.03
N GLN A 465 3.86 2.86 -8.88
CA GLN A 465 2.81 3.50 -9.65
C GLN A 465 3.14 3.55 -11.15
N LYS A 466 4.41 3.57 -11.52
CA LYS A 466 4.86 3.56 -12.93
C LYS A 466 5.12 2.16 -13.50
N THR A 467 5.10 1.12 -12.67
CA THR A 467 5.48 -0.25 -13.06
C THR A 467 4.37 -1.27 -12.89
N TYR A 468 3.60 -1.18 -11.81
CA TYR A 468 2.71 -2.25 -11.36
C TYR A 468 1.25 -1.80 -11.31
N GLY A 469 0.95 -0.65 -10.67
CA GLY A 469 -0.44 -0.19 -10.54
C GLY A 469 -0.69 0.74 -9.36
N PRO A 470 -1.95 0.89 -8.92
CA PRO A 470 -2.29 1.69 -7.74
C PRO A 470 -1.71 1.06 -6.46
N LEU A 471 -1.60 1.87 -5.40
CA LEU A 471 -1.08 1.42 -4.09
C LEU A 471 -2.12 0.64 -3.26
N TYR A 472 -3.41 0.87 -3.53
CA TYR A 472 -4.53 0.16 -2.91
C TYR A 472 -5.67 0.04 -3.93
N TYR A 473 -6.55 -0.95 -3.78
CA TYR A 473 -7.64 -1.26 -4.71
C TYR A 473 -8.50 -2.40 -4.13
N SER A 474 -9.60 -2.72 -4.81
CA SER A 474 -10.41 -3.89 -4.49
C SER A 474 -10.78 -4.69 -5.75
N HIS A 475 -10.99 -6.00 -5.59
CA HIS A 475 -11.42 -6.88 -6.67
C HIS A 475 -12.32 -8.00 -6.16
N LYS A 476 -13.13 -8.58 -7.03
CA LYS A 476 -14.07 -9.66 -6.71
C LYS A 476 -13.80 -10.89 -7.54
N PHE A 477 -14.04 -12.04 -6.91
CA PHE A 477 -14.12 -13.31 -7.61
C PHE A 477 -15.07 -14.22 -6.85
N GLY A 478 -16.18 -14.62 -7.50
CA GLY A 478 -17.26 -15.30 -6.81
C GLY A 478 -17.90 -14.41 -5.75
N LYS A 479 -18.12 -14.98 -4.56
CA LYS A 479 -18.64 -14.28 -3.39
C LYS A 479 -17.56 -13.70 -2.48
N SER A 480 -16.29 -13.78 -2.87
CA SER A 480 -15.17 -13.18 -2.15
C SER A 480 -14.87 -11.79 -2.68
N PHE A 481 -14.78 -10.83 -1.77
CA PHE A 481 -14.38 -9.46 -2.06
C PHE A 481 -13.05 -9.16 -1.37
N TYR A 482 -12.03 -8.90 -2.18
CA TYR A 482 -10.67 -8.67 -1.71
C TYR A 482 -10.40 -7.18 -1.69
N VAL A 483 -9.91 -6.68 -0.56
CA VAL A 483 -9.49 -5.29 -0.38
C VAL A 483 -8.01 -5.27 -0.05
N SER A 484 -7.20 -4.74 -0.96
CA SER A 484 -5.77 -4.60 -0.79
C SER A 484 -5.44 -3.20 -0.28
N LEU A 485 -4.91 -3.11 0.93
CA LEU A 485 -4.54 -1.86 1.59
C LEU A 485 -3.08 -1.50 1.34
N ASN A 486 -2.79 -0.21 1.19
CA ASN A 486 -1.44 0.31 1.41
C ASN A 486 -1.27 0.56 2.92
N SER A 487 -0.80 -0.46 3.62
CA SER A 487 -0.50 -0.35 5.06
C SER A 487 0.77 0.44 5.38
N PHE A 488 1.51 0.95 4.39
CA PHE A 488 2.72 1.77 4.55
C PHE A 488 2.52 3.18 3.97
N GLU A 489 1.30 3.71 4.05
CA GLU A 489 0.95 5.03 3.54
C GLU A 489 1.44 6.11 4.51
N LEU A 490 2.75 6.39 4.45
CA LEU A 490 3.44 7.38 5.27
C LEU A 490 3.96 8.53 4.42
N ARG A 491 4.09 9.71 5.03
CA ARG A 491 4.62 10.90 4.34
C ARG A 491 6.07 10.65 3.91
N GLN A 492 6.49 11.26 2.81
CA GLN A 492 7.83 11.04 2.23
C GLN A 492 8.96 11.18 3.24
N HIS A 493 8.92 12.22 4.09
CA HIS A 493 9.96 12.45 5.09
C HIS A 493 10.05 11.33 6.15
N ARG A 494 8.94 10.65 6.45
CA ARG A 494 8.89 9.49 7.36
C ARG A 494 9.41 8.21 6.70
N ARG A 495 9.34 8.09 5.36
CA ARG A 495 9.85 6.93 4.61
C ARG A 495 11.33 7.08 4.20
N SER A 496 11.92 8.24 4.47
CA SER A 496 13.25 8.60 3.97
C SER A 496 14.40 7.78 4.58
N GLY A 497 15.35 7.43 3.72
CA GLY A 497 16.56 6.69 4.06
C GLY A 497 17.64 6.81 2.98
N TRP A 498 18.63 5.92 3.05
CA TRP A 498 19.65 5.77 2.01
C TRP A 498 19.82 4.30 1.62
N GLY A 499 19.22 3.91 0.49
CA GLY A 499 19.03 2.50 0.14
C GLY A 499 17.97 1.87 1.06
N MET A 500 18.16 0.62 1.47
CA MET A 500 17.24 -0.03 2.41
C MET A 500 17.30 0.53 3.83
N TYR A 501 18.29 1.36 4.15
CA TYR A 501 18.49 1.93 5.47
C TYR A 501 17.56 3.12 5.71
N THR A 502 16.27 2.84 5.85
CA THR A 502 15.26 3.78 6.33
C THR A 502 15.16 3.75 7.87
N VAL A 503 14.45 4.71 8.45
CA VAL A 503 14.23 4.80 9.92
C VAL A 503 12.88 4.25 10.36
N ASN A 504 11.95 4.06 9.43
CA ASN A 504 10.60 3.58 9.70
C ASN A 504 10.26 2.42 8.77
N TYR A 505 10.08 1.24 9.34
CA TYR A 505 9.69 0.01 8.63
C TYR A 505 8.20 -0.30 8.82
N GLY A 506 7.56 0.32 9.81
CA GLY A 506 6.20 -0.03 10.22
C GLY A 506 5.12 0.70 9.44
N GLY A 507 3.90 0.22 9.61
CA GLY A 507 2.75 0.71 8.87
C GLY A 507 2.11 2.02 9.37
N GLY A 508 1.32 2.63 8.49
CA GLY A 508 0.44 3.76 8.73
C GLY A 508 -0.54 3.95 7.57
N MET A 509 -1.68 4.56 7.82
CA MET A 509 -2.73 4.79 6.82
C MET A 509 -3.36 6.17 7.00
N SER A 510 -3.60 6.86 5.89
CA SER A 510 -4.30 8.16 5.90
C SER A 510 -5.79 8.00 6.16
N ASP A 511 -6.41 9.08 6.63
CA ASP A 511 -7.87 9.22 6.72
C ASP A 511 -8.56 9.08 5.35
N VAL A 512 -7.90 9.49 4.26
CA VAL A 512 -8.37 9.33 2.87
C VAL A 512 -8.53 7.86 2.49
N GLN A 513 -7.53 7.03 2.78
CA GLN A 513 -7.62 5.59 2.50
C GLN A 513 -8.66 4.91 3.40
N MET A 514 -8.82 5.39 4.64
CA MET A 514 -9.87 4.88 5.54
C MET A 514 -11.28 5.23 5.07
N GLU A 515 -11.51 6.44 4.54
CA GLU A 515 -12.79 6.82 3.93
C GLU A 515 -13.09 5.93 2.70
N TRP A 516 -12.06 5.60 1.92
CA TRP A 516 -12.19 4.65 0.82
C TRP A 516 -12.56 3.25 1.33
N LEU A 517 -11.87 2.73 2.35
CA LEU A 517 -12.17 1.45 2.97
C LEU A 517 -13.61 1.38 3.50
N ASP A 518 -14.13 2.47 4.09
CA ASP A 518 -15.51 2.54 4.57
C ASP A 518 -16.51 2.29 3.41
N ARG A 519 -16.21 2.78 2.20
CA ARG A 519 -17.01 2.48 1.00
C ARG A 519 -16.85 1.03 0.54
N GLU A 520 -15.66 0.45 0.61
CA GLU A 520 -15.45 -0.96 0.26
C GLU A 520 -16.20 -1.90 1.23
N ILE A 521 -16.18 -1.62 2.53
CA ILE A 521 -16.96 -2.36 3.54
C ILE A 521 -18.45 -2.25 3.23
N LEU A 522 -18.94 -1.03 2.93
CA LEU A 522 -20.34 -0.82 2.56
C LEU A 522 -20.74 -1.58 1.29
N ARG A 523 -19.85 -1.68 0.28
CA ARG A 523 -20.07 -2.51 -0.91
C ARG A 523 -20.14 -4.00 -0.57
N ALA A 524 -19.22 -4.51 0.25
CA ALA A 524 -19.22 -5.89 0.71
C ALA A 524 -20.54 -6.25 1.38
N ARG A 525 -21.00 -5.37 2.27
CA ARG A 525 -22.27 -5.51 2.97
C ARG A 525 -23.47 -5.51 2.04
N THR A 526 -23.54 -4.55 1.12
CA THR A 526 -24.67 -4.38 0.19
C THR A 526 -24.81 -5.57 -0.76
N ASP A 527 -23.68 -6.13 -1.23
CA ASP A 527 -23.67 -7.31 -2.11
C ASP A 527 -23.67 -8.66 -1.35
N GLY A 528 -23.47 -8.60 -0.03
CA GLY A 528 -23.38 -9.77 0.84
C GLY A 528 -22.13 -10.63 0.63
N SER A 529 -21.03 -10.05 0.15
CA SER A 529 -19.75 -10.73 -0.09
C SER A 529 -18.99 -11.02 1.22
N ASP A 530 -18.14 -12.06 1.22
CA ASP A 530 -17.11 -12.27 2.25
C ASP A 530 -15.96 -11.31 2.01
N LEU A 531 -15.66 -10.43 2.96
CA LEU A 531 -14.59 -9.45 2.83
C LEU A 531 -13.28 -10.03 3.37
N ILE A 532 -12.30 -10.11 2.47
CA ILE A 532 -10.91 -10.50 2.73
C ILE A 532 -10.05 -9.26 2.63
N VAL A 533 -9.42 -8.86 3.72
CA VAL A 533 -8.54 -7.70 3.77
C VAL A 533 -7.10 -8.17 3.66
N LEU A 534 -6.37 -7.63 2.68
CA LEU A 534 -4.94 -7.84 2.52
C LEU A 534 -4.21 -6.58 2.99
N ALA A 535 -3.24 -6.77 3.86
CA ALA A 535 -2.32 -5.73 4.30
C ALA A 535 -0.93 -6.35 4.44
N HIS A 536 0.11 -5.53 4.35
CA HIS A 536 1.45 -6.03 4.61
C HIS A 536 1.70 -6.13 6.12
N HIS A 537 1.45 -5.04 6.86
CA HIS A 537 1.66 -4.95 8.31
C HIS A 537 0.44 -5.40 9.13
N ASP A 538 0.66 -5.94 10.33
CA ASP A 538 -0.41 -6.15 11.32
C ASP A 538 -0.78 -4.82 11.99
N PRO A 539 -2.03 -4.32 11.82
CA PRO A 539 -2.46 -3.04 12.40
C PRO A 539 -2.55 -3.01 13.92
N ARG A 540 -2.44 -4.18 14.55
CA ARG A 540 -2.33 -4.28 16.00
C ARG A 540 -0.92 -3.96 16.49
N GLY A 541 0.07 -3.86 15.61
CA GLY A 541 1.48 -3.83 15.99
C GLY A 541 1.93 -5.18 16.54
N GLY A 542 3.21 -5.29 16.91
CA GLY A 542 3.80 -6.57 17.29
C GLY A 542 5.29 -6.62 17.05
N HIS A 543 5.94 -7.65 17.59
CA HIS A 543 6.92 -8.41 16.84
C HIS A 543 6.68 -9.90 17.08
N GLN A 544 6.77 -10.73 16.03
CA GLN A 544 6.57 -12.18 16.13
C GLN A 544 5.25 -12.62 16.80
N GLY A 545 4.20 -11.79 16.72
CA GLY A 545 2.89 -12.09 17.31
C GLY A 545 2.84 -12.06 18.85
N LYS A 546 3.88 -11.55 19.52
CA LYS A 546 3.96 -11.52 21.00
C LYS A 546 3.53 -10.17 21.60
N ASP A 547 3.89 -9.08 20.94
CA ASP A 547 3.77 -7.71 21.46
C ASP A 547 2.64 -6.92 20.77
N LEU A 548 1.44 -7.50 20.69
CA LEU A 548 0.28 -6.81 20.09
C LEU A 548 -0.08 -5.57 20.92
N GLY A 549 -0.31 -4.44 20.26
CA GLY A 549 -0.65 -3.14 20.86
C GLY A 549 0.55 -2.21 21.08
N TYR A 550 1.73 -2.53 20.54
CA TYR A 550 2.94 -1.73 20.72
C TYR A 550 3.12 -0.79 19.53
N TYR A 551 3.08 0.52 19.81
CA TYR A 551 3.25 1.57 18.81
C TYR A 551 4.43 2.43 19.19
N PHE A 552 5.41 2.48 18.30
CA PHE A 552 6.60 3.28 18.48
C PHE A 552 6.43 4.68 17.86
N GLU A 553 7.19 5.64 18.39
CA GLU A 553 7.21 7.01 17.87
C GLU A 553 7.88 7.04 16.49
N GLN A 554 7.29 7.79 15.56
CA GLN A 554 7.84 7.96 14.22
C GLN A 554 9.20 8.66 14.31
N LEU A 555 10.20 8.13 13.62
CA LEU A 555 11.55 8.69 13.63
C LEU A 555 11.79 9.63 12.47
N GLU A 556 12.58 10.67 12.72
CA GLU A 556 13.15 11.51 11.66
C GLU A 556 14.45 10.90 11.16
N TYR A 557 14.66 10.92 9.84
CA TYR A 557 15.92 10.52 9.25
C TYR A 557 16.99 11.59 9.48
N ARG A 558 17.98 11.26 10.32
CA ARG A 558 19.12 12.14 10.67
C ARG A 558 20.43 11.71 10.06
N SER A 559 20.60 10.43 9.74
CA SER A 559 21.82 9.89 9.10
C SER A 559 21.62 8.41 8.74
N VAL A 560 22.33 7.92 7.73
CA VAL A 560 22.40 6.47 7.46
C VAL A 560 22.96 5.70 8.66
N TYR A 561 23.81 6.35 9.47
CA TYR A 561 24.40 5.76 10.67
C TYR A 561 23.31 5.32 11.67
N GLN A 562 22.24 6.10 11.79
CA GLN A 562 21.08 5.80 12.63
C GLN A 562 20.59 4.37 12.36
N SER A 563 20.34 4.03 11.09
CA SER A 563 19.78 2.73 10.70
C SER A 563 20.83 1.65 10.43
N ALA A 564 22.02 2.01 9.95
CA ALA A 564 23.07 1.06 9.61
C ALA A 564 23.71 0.41 10.84
N ILE A 565 23.77 1.10 12.00
CA ILE A 565 24.26 0.49 13.24
C ILE A 565 23.41 -0.71 13.62
N ASN A 566 22.08 -0.60 13.57
CA ASN A 566 21.21 -1.71 13.96
C ASN A 566 21.49 -2.94 13.09
N TYR A 567 21.62 -2.75 11.78
CA TYR A 567 22.02 -3.83 10.87
C TYR A 567 23.40 -4.43 11.21
N LEU A 568 24.42 -3.61 11.48
CA LEU A 568 25.75 -4.10 11.85
C LEU A 568 25.77 -4.80 13.23
N VAL A 569 24.97 -4.30 14.18
CA VAL A 569 24.85 -4.87 15.53
C VAL A 569 24.09 -6.20 15.50
N SER A 570 22.98 -6.28 14.75
CA SER A 570 22.15 -7.48 14.62
C SER A 570 22.86 -8.60 13.85
N GLU A 571 23.49 -8.29 12.71
CA GLU A 571 24.08 -9.29 11.83
C GLU A 571 25.54 -9.62 12.15
N VAL A 572 26.34 -8.63 12.57
CA VAL A 572 27.81 -8.78 12.61
C VAL A 572 28.35 -8.88 14.02
N TRP A 573 27.85 -8.08 14.97
CA TRP A 573 28.56 -7.87 16.25
C TRP A 573 27.95 -8.58 17.46
N ASN A 574 26.63 -8.85 17.49
CA ASN A 574 26.04 -9.62 18.59
C ASN A 574 24.91 -10.60 18.20
N PRO A 575 25.10 -11.47 17.20
CA PRO A 575 24.10 -12.48 16.83
C PRO A 575 23.90 -13.58 17.90
N ALA A 576 24.75 -13.66 18.93
CA ALA A 576 24.79 -14.77 19.87
C ALA A 576 23.91 -14.59 21.12
N VAL A 577 23.66 -13.35 21.59
CA VAL A 577 22.84 -13.10 22.78
C VAL A 577 21.35 -13.37 22.51
N CYS A 578 20.90 -13.16 21.27
CA CYS A 578 19.52 -13.40 20.86
C CYS A 578 19.26 -14.80 20.27
N LYS A 579 20.27 -15.66 20.26
CA LYS A 579 20.19 -17.10 19.87
C LYS A 579 20.20 -18.04 21.08
N LEU A 580 20.14 -17.49 22.30
CA LEU A 580 20.03 -18.30 23.51
C LEU A 580 18.59 -18.80 23.68
N PRO A 581 18.39 -20.04 24.17
CA PRO A 581 17.06 -20.57 24.44
C PRO A 581 16.25 -19.65 25.36
N THR A 582 14.93 -19.58 25.18
CA THR A 582 14.02 -18.68 25.94
C THR A 582 14.06 -18.89 27.46
N TRP A 583 14.48 -20.06 27.94
CA TRP A 583 14.68 -20.33 29.37
C TRP A 583 16.01 -19.79 29.94
N ALA A 584 16.97 -19.48 29.06
CA ALA A 584 18.27 -18.89 29.41
C ALA A 584 18.27 -17.35 29.28
N LEU A 585 17.19 -16.78 28.75
CA LEU A 585 16.96 -15.34 28.64
C LEU A 585 15.91 -14.92 29.67
N GLY A 586 16.20 -13.89 30.47
CA GLY A 586 15.14 -13.22 31.24
C GLY A 586 14.12 -12.59 30.29
N ARG A 587 12.87 -12.38 30.74
CA ARG A 587 11.83 -11.71 29.94
C ARG A 587 12.33 -10.43 29.28
N ASP A 588 13.01 -9.57 30.04
CA ASP A 588 13.62 -8.32 29.56
C ASP A 588 14.74 -8.53 28.53
N GLN A 589 15.46 -9.66 28.55
CA GLN A 589 16.49 -9.99 27.55
C GLN A 589 15.86 -10.54 26.27
N ASN A 590 14.75 -11.27 26.41
CA ASN A 590 13.96 -11.75 25.29
C ASN A 590 13.28 -10.58 24.57
N GLU A 591 12.65 -9.65 25.31
CA GLU A 591 12.06 -8.41 24.77
C GLU A 591 13.12 -7.54 24.06
N LYS A 592 14.33 -7.38 24.62
CA LYS A 592 15.44 -6.68 23.94
C LYS A 592 15.94 -7.36 22.65
N CYS A 593 15.77 -8.68 22.55
CA CYS A 593 16.13 -9.46 21.38
C CYS A 593 15.03 -9.53 20.32
N VAL A 594 13.78 -9.30 20.74
CA VAL A 594 12.57 -9.23 19.91
C VAL A 594 12.42 -7.84 19.27
N HIS A 595 13.08 -6.82 19.81
CA HIS A 595 13.10 -5.48 19.22
C HIS A 595 14.42 -5.22 18.49
N ASP A 596 14.47 -5.50 17.19
CA ASP A 596 15.55 -5.05 16.28
C ASP A 596 15.64 -3.50 16.18
N GLY A 597 14.72 -2.79 16.85
CA GLY A 597 14.56 -1.34 16.86
C GLY A 597 13.63 -0.81 15.80
N LEU A 598 13.19 -1.68 14.90
CA LEU A 598 12.37 -1.37 13.74
C LEU A 598 10.90 -1.61 14.11
N GLN A 599 10.01 -0.76 13.59
CA GLN A 599 8.59 -0.71 13.97
C GLN A 599 7.79 -1.66 13.08
N GLU A 600 6.86 -2.47 13.62
CA GLU A 600 5.89 -3.19 12.77
C GLU A 600 4.65 -2.33 12.47
N TRP A 601 4.22 -1.49 13.41
CA TRP A 601 3.17 -0.50 13.20
C TRP A 601 3.47 0.80 13.95
N MET A 602 3.20 1.94 13.32
CA MET A 602 3.61 3.24 13.85
C MET A 602 2.49 4.00 14.53
N ARG A 603 2.87 4.88 15.46
CA ARG A 603 1.97 5.91 16.00
C ARG A 603 1.47 6.83 14.88
N PRO A 604 0.33 7.51 15.08
CA PRO A 604 -0.03 8.68 14.28
C PRO A 604 1.15 9.64 14.09
N ASP A 605 1.18 10.35 12.97
CA ASP A 605 2.04 11.52 12.77
C ASP A 605 1.35 12.76 13.36
N PRO A 606 1.75 13.25 14.55
CA PRO A 606 1.08 14.35 15.22
C PRO A 606 1.14 15.66 14.43
N GLU A 607 2.03 15.76 13.43
CA GLU A 607 2.10 16.91 12.55
C GLU A 607 1.00 16.94 11.49
N PHE A 608 0.34 15.83 11.18
CA PHE A 608 -0.58 15.76 10.03
C PHE A 608 -1.90 15.03 10.31
N ASP A 609 -1.91 14.18 11.33
CA ASP A 609 -3.03 13.29 11.64
C ASP A 609 -4.07 13.96 12.55
N CYS A 610 -4.52 15.18 12.26
CA CYS A 610 -5.59 15.86 13.00
C CYS A 610 -6.86 16.00 12.17
N GLY A 611 -7.96 16.38 12.85
CA GLY A 611 -9.21 16.68 12.20
C GLY A 611 -9.05 17.79 11.16
N TRP A 612 -9.80 17.72 10.06
CA TRP A 612 -9.66 18.67 8.94
C TRP A 612 -9.73 20.14 9.36
N GLY A 613 -10.69 20.50 10.24
CA GLY A 613 -10.85 21.87 10.73
C GLY A 613 -9.71 22.37 11.63
N GLU A 614 -8.81 21.49 12.04
CA GLU A 614 -7.68 21.77 12.94
C GLU A 614 -6.36 21.91 12.17
N ARG A 615 -6.36 21.56 10.87
CA ARG A 615 -5.18 21.73 10.01
C ARG A 615 -4.93 23.21 9.72
N LYS A 616 -3.66 23.59 9.82
CA LYS A 616 -3.16 24.89 9.41
C LYS A 616 -3.19 25.02 7.88
N ALA A 617 -2.93 26.23 7.38
CA ALA A 617 -2.91 26.51 5.95
C ALA A 617 -1.88 25.65 5.17
N ASP A 618 -0.83 25.18 5.84
CA ASP A 618 0.21 24.29 5.28
C ASP A 618 -0.06 22.80 5.51
N PHE A 619 -1.28 22.45 5.94
CA PHE A 619 -1.74 21.10 6.27
C PHE A 619 -1.08 20.44 7.49
N THR A 620 -0.24 21.18 8.21
CA THR A 620 0.23 20.69 9.50
C THR A 620 -0.83 20.89 10.59
N CYS A 621 -0.72 20.15 11.67
CA CYS A 621 -1.64 20.19 12.79
C CYS A 621 -1.22 21.21 13.85
N GLY A 622 -2.21 21.72 14.57
CA GLY A 622 -2.02 22.40 15.86
C GLY A 622 -1.82 21.39 17.00
N ALA A 623 -2.09 21.82 18.24
CA ALA A 623 -2.20 20.89 19.37
C ALA A 623 -3.55 20.15 19.30
N ALA A 624 -3.61 19.14 18.45
CA ALA A 624 -4.78 18.28 18.24
C ALA A 624 -4.46 16.84 18.69
N GLU A 625 -5.51 16.08 19.00
CA GLU A 625 -5.35 14.63 19.23
C GLU A 625 -5.13 13.93 17.90
N PRO A 626 -4.09 13.06 17.80
CA PRO A 626 -3.72 12.54 16.50
C PRO A 626 -4.48 11.24 16.14
N PHE A 627 -4.78 11.07 14.85
CA PHE A 627 -5.53 9.97 14.25
C PHE A 627 -4.72 8.68 14.27
N ALA A 628 -5.10 7.75 15.15
CA ALA A 628 -4.42 6.47 15.33
C ALA A 628 -4.83 5.44 14.27
N SER A 629 -4.22 5.53 13.09
CA SER A 629 -4.55 4.72 11.91
C SER A 629 -4.71 3.22 12.17
N GLY A 630 -3.86 2.59 12.98
CA GLY A 630 -3.98 1.16 13.33
C GLY A 630 -5.24 0.86 14.14
N ILE A 631 -5.55 1.69 15.14
CA ILE A 631 -6.78 1.58 15.95
C ILE A 631 -8.00 1.86 15.07
N GLU A 632 -7.92 2.83 14.18
CA GLU A 632 -8.99 3.19 13.25
C GLU A 632 -9.30 2.10 12.23
N LEU A 633 -8.29 1.33 11.80
CA LEU A 633 -8.51 0.12 11.02
C LEU A 633 -9.20 -0.95 11.86
N MET A 634 -8.75 -1.19 13.10
CA MET A 634 -9.36 -2.17 14.01
C MET A 634 -10.82 -1.85 14.34
N LYS A 635 -11.18 -0.57 14.50
CA LYS A 635 -12.56 -0.12 14.62
C LYS A 635 -13.43 -0.61 13.47
N ARG A 636 -12.96 -0.43 12.24
CA ARG A 636 -13.67 -0.82 11.01
C ARG A 636 -13.78 -2.33 10.86
N LEU A 637 -12.70 -3.07 11.15
CA LEU A 637 -12.72 -4.54 11.08
C LEU A 637 -13.63 -5.16 12.14
N ALA A 638 -13.61 -4.63 13.37
CA ALA A 638 -14.48 -5.10 14.44
C ALA A 638 -15.96 -4.85 14.13
N ALA A 639 -16.27 -3.66 13.61
CA ALA A 639 -17.64 -3.25 13.29
C ALA A 639 -18.22 -3.98 12.06
N SER A 640 -17.38 -4.44 11.12
CA SER A 640 -17.88 -5.12 9.93
C SER A 640 -18.16 -6.61 10.16
N GLU A 641 -19.40 -7.04 9.93
CA GLU A 641 -19.77 -8.46 9.97
C GLU A 641 -19.26 -9.25 8.74
N ARG A 642 -18.83 -8.52 7.70
CA ARG A 642 -18.33 -9.08 6.44
C ARG A 642 -16.82 -9.29 6.45
N ALA A 643 -16.07 -8.48 7.20
CA ALA A 643 -14.61 -8.61 7.33
C ALA A 643 -14.25 -9.86 8.15
N ARG A 644 -14.10 -11.00 7.49
CA ARG A 644 -13.91 -12.30 8.15
C ARG A 644 -12.51 -12.87 8.02
N THR A 645 -11.70 -12.34 7.11
CA THR A 645 -10.29 -12.71 6.98
C THR A 645 -9.39 -11.49 6.84
N LEU A 646 -8.32 -11.44 7.62
CA LEU A 646 -7.18 -10.53 7.47
C LEU A 646 -5.95 -11.35 7.09
N LEU A 647 -5.34 -11.02 5.94
CA LEU A 647 -4.20 -11.72 5.36
C LEU A 647 -2.98 -10.80 5.34
N LEU A 648 -1.93 -11.19 6.08
CA LEU A 648 -0.78 -10.35 6.42
C LEU A 648 0.54 -10.90 5.84
N GLY A 649 1.45 -9.99 5.47
CA GLY A 649 2.71 -10.30 4.80
C GLY A 649 3.98 -10.18 5.67
N HIS A 650 4.19 -9.04 6.33
CA HIS A 650 5.40 -8.53 7.02
C HIS A 650 5.89 -9.35 8.24
N THR A 651 5.66 -10.65 8.25
CA THR A 651 5.75 -11.49 9.44
C THR A 651 6.94 -12.42 9.36
N HIS A 652 7.34 -12.85 8.16
CA HIS A 652 8.47 -13.78 7.95
C HIS A 652 8.28 -15.14 8.67
N TYR A 653 7.04 -15.45 9.08
CA TYR A 653 6.62 -16.70 9.70
C TYR A 653 5.18 -17.05 9.32
N ASN A 654 4.82 -18.32 9.42
CA ASN A 654 3.43 -18.76 9.32
C ASN A 654 2.77 -18.73 10.71
N ALA A 655 1.61 -18.09 10.82
CA ALA A 655 0.76 -18.14 12.00
C ALA A 655 -0.72 -18.06 11.63
N LEU A 656 -1.56 -18.69 12.47
CA LEU A 656 -3.01 -18.65 12.38
C LEU A 656 -3.58 -18.17 13.70
N GLU A 657 -4.52 -17.25 13.61
CA GLU A 657 -5.35 -16.81 14.72
C GLU A 657 -6.81 -16.81 14.28
N VAL A 658 -7.69 -17.34 15.14
CA VAL A 658 -9.13 -17.33 14.91
C VAL A 658 -9.78 -16.74 16.16
N LEU A 659 -10.19 -15.50 16.04
CA LEU A 659 -10.87 -14.74 17.08
C LEU A 659 -12.37 -15.01 16.97
N GLN A 660 -13.04 -15.25 18.09
CA GLN A 660 -14.47 -15.52 18.18
C GLN A 660 -15.25 -14.32 18.74
N ASP A 661 -16.58 -14.40 18.65
CA ASP A 661 -17.50 -13.43 19.23
C ASP A 661 -17.16 -13.14 20.72
N GLY A 662 -17.15 -11.86 21.07
CA GLY A 662 -16.78 -11.36 22.39
C GLY A 662 -15.27 -11.21 22.64
N GLU A 663 -14.38 -11.65 21.75
CA GLU A 663 -12.93 -11.47 21.91
C GLU A 663 -12.45 -10.07 21.48
N GLU A 664 -11.58 -9.48 22.29
CA GLU A 664 -10.95 -8.19 21.99
C GLU A 664 -9.92 -8.31 20.85
N LEU A 665 -10.01 -7.43 19.85
CA LEU A 665 -8.99 -7.32 18.79
C LEU A 665 -7.70 -6.66 19.27
N ILE A 666 -7.84 -5.70 20.18
CA ILE A 666 -6.74 -4.97 20.81
C ILE A 666 -7.03 -4.79 22.31
N PRO A 667 -5.99 -4.73 23.15
CA PRO A 667 -6.16 -4.50 24.58
C PRO A 667 -6.93 -3.22 24.90
N GLY A 668 -7.75 -3.26 25.96
CA GLY A 668 -8.49 -2.10 26.42
C GLY A 668 -7.69 -1.05 27.19
N HIS A 669 -6.51 -1.44 27.61
CA HIS A 669 -5.50 -0.60 28.25
C HIS A 669 -4.18 -0.91 27.58
N PHE A 670 -3.24 0.02 27.63
CA PHE A 670 -1.90 -0.27 27.15
C PHE A 670 -1.37 -1.51 27.90
N PRO A 671 -0.82 -2.54 27.21
CA PRO A 671 -0.70 -3.89 27.77
C PRO A 671 0.36 -4.07 28.89
N ILE A 672 0.67 -3.03 29.66
CA ILE A 672 1.85 -2.93 30.54
C ILE A 672 1.50 -2.12 31.79
N GLY A 673 1.67 -2.72 32.96
CA GLY A 673 1.37 -2.09 34.27
C GLY A 673 2.61 -1.54 34.99
N GLY A 674 2.40 -0.79 36.08
CA GLY A 674 3.46 -0.32 37.00
C GLY A 674 4.44 0.69 36.38
N ASP A 675 5.74 0.54 36.65
CA ASP A 675 6.86 1.35 36.11
C ASP A 675 7.10 1.13 34.59
N ALA A 676 6.04 0.88 33.82
CA ALA A 676 6.04 0.58 32.40
C ALA A 676 6.79 1.65 31.59
N ALA A 677 6.51 2.93 31.87
CA ALA A 677 7.09 4.04 31.14
C ALA A 677 8.61 4.06 31.24
N GLN A 678 9.15 3.82 32.43
CA GLN A 678 10.60 3.71 32.64
C GLN A 678 11.20 2.51 31.88
N LYS A 679 10.48 1.37 31.80
CA LYS A 679 10.93 0.20 31.03
C LYS A 679 11.00 0.49 29.54
N PHE A 680 9.99 1.14 28.95
CA PHE A 680 10.05 1.54 27.53
C PHE A 680 11.10 2.57 27.25
N ALA A 681 11.17 3.59 28.10
CA ALA A 681 12.21 4.60 27.98
C ALA A 681 13.60 3.95 28.02
N THR A 682 13.77 2.91 28.85
CA THR A 682 15.00 2.11 28.87
C THR A 682 15.23 1.35 27.56
N LEU A 683 14.20 0.77 26.94
CA LEU A 683 14.30 0.09 25.64
C LEU A 683 14.64 1.06 24.50
N GLU A 684 13.99 2.23 24.45
CA GLU A 684 14.28 3.31 23.51
C GLU A 684 15.73 3.82 23.67
N VAL A 685 16.18 4.01 24.92
CA VAL A 685 17.57 4.40 25.21
C VAL A 685 18.54 3.32 24.80
N GLN A 686 18.28 2.03 25.07
CA GLN A 686 19.18 0.92 24.76
C GLN A 686 19.24 0.57 23.28
N ASN A 687 18.21 0.91 22.52
CA ASN A 687 18.20 0.68 21.09
C ASN A 687 19.03 1.75 20.35
N PRO A 688 20.10 1.39 19.62
CA PRO A 688 20.99 2.38 19.02
C PRO A 688 20.32 3.31 18.01
N LEU A 689 19.43 2.83 17.14
CA LEU A 689 18.67 3.64 16.19
C LEU A 689 17.83 4.71 16.90
N ARG A 690 17.10 4.28 17.93
CA ARG A 690 16.14 5.12 18.68
C ARG A 690 16.85 6.12 19.58
N GLY A 691 17.78 5.61 20.38
CA GLY A 691 18.62 6.44 21.24
C GLY A 691 19.42 7.45 20.43
N PHE A 692 19.97 7.08 19.26
CA PHE A 692 20.65 8.04 18.39
C PHE A 692 19.69 9.11 17.85
N SER A 693 18.47 8.75 17.47
CA SER A 693 17.44 9.71 17.05
C SER A 693 17.16 10.77 18.11
N VAL A 694 17.02 10.35 19.37
CA VAL A 694 16.81 11.23 20.52
C VAL A 694 18.05 12.10 20.77
N LEU A 695 19.24 11.49 20.78
CA LEU A 695 20.51 12.17 21.06
C LEU A 695 20.81 13.30 20.05
N GLN A 696 20.41 13.14 18.79
CA GLN A 696 20.54 14.20 17.78
C GLN A 696 19.62 15.42 18.03
N GLY A 697 18.54 15.22 18.78
CA GLY A 697 17.63 16.29 19.21
C GLY A 697 18.15 17.08 20.42
N GLU A 698 19.13 16.55 21.15
CA GLU A 698 19.68 17.18 22.35
C GLU A 698 20.87 18.13 22.03
N SER A 699 21.22 18.98 23.02
CA SER A 699 22.35 19.91 22.93
C SER A 699 23.36 19.63 24.04
N PRO A 700 24.67 19.42 23.74
CA PRO A 700 25.31 19.48 22.42
C PRO A 700 24.95 18.28 21.53
N ARG A 701 25.11 18.43 20.21
CA ARG A 701 24.92 17.33 19.26
C ARG A 701 26.10 16.36 19.30
N PHE A 702 25.80 15.07 19.24
CA PHE A 702 26.81 14.01 19.25
C PHE A 702 27.05 13.48 17.82
N THR A 703 28.28 13.04 17.52
CA THR A 703 28.59 12.42 16.22
C THR A 703 28.38 10.92 16.22
N ASP A 704 28.52 10.30 17.38
CA ASP A 704 28.34 8.87 17.62
C ASP A 704 27.22 8.65 18.63
N TYR A 705 26.65 7.45 18.63
CA TYR A 705 25.67 7.07 19.64
C TYR A 705 26.37 6.83 21.00
N ASP A 706 26.01 7.62 22.00
CA ASP A 706 26.42 7.44 23.40
C ASP A 706 25.19 7.26 24.30
N GLN A 707 24.97 6.02 24.74
CA GLN A 707 23.86 5.67 25.63
C GLN A 707 23.92 6.44 26.96
N GLN A 708 25.11 6.79 27.46
CA GLN A 708 25.28 7.46 28.76
C GLN A 708 24.92 8.95 28.70
N ALA A 709 24.90 9.53 27.51
CA ALA A 709 24.54 10.92 27.29
C ALA A 709 23.02 11.14 27.26
N LEU A 710 22.22 10.07 27.10
CA LEU A 710 20.77 10.16 26.99
C LEU A 710 20.09 10.36 28.33
N ARG A 711 19.20 11.36 28.39
CA ARG A 711 18.29 11.54 29.51
C ARG A 711 17.05 10.66 29.30
N ILE A 712 16.74 9.82 30.29
CA ILE A 712 15.59 8.91 30.22
C ILE A 712 14.25 9.63 30.49
N ASP A 713 14.24 10.65 31.36
CA ASP A 713 13.01 11.33 31.79
C ASP A 713 12.15 11.86 30.62
N PRO A 714 12.70 12.54 29.59
CA PRO A 714 11.90 13.04 28.47
C PRO A 714 11.27 11.92 27.62
N ILE A 715 11.95 10.78 27.51
CA ILE A 715 11.45 9.62 26.78
C ILE A 715 10.33 8.96 27.57
N GLU A 716 10.49 8.88 28.90
CA GLU A 716 9.45 8.41 29.80
C GLU A 716 8.18 9.27 29.73
N GLU A 717 8.33 10.61 29.71
CA GLU A 717 7.22 11.56 29.56
C GLU A 717 6.52 11.43 28.20
N SER A 718 7.28 11.31 27.10
CA SER A 718 6.73 11.04 25.76
C SER A 718 5.92 9.74 25.75
N PHE A 719 6.46 8.68 26.36
CA PHE A 719 5.77 7.40 26.44
C PHE A 719 4.50 7.47 27.30
N ALA A 720 4.53 8.15 28.44
CA ALA A 720 3.36 8.35 29.30
C ALA A 720 2.24 9.12 28.57
N SER A 721 2.60 10.16 27.80
CA SER A 721 1.67 10.89 26.94
C SER A 721 1.02 9.96 25.91
N PHE A 722 1.83 9.10 25.27
CA PHE A 722 1.32 8.13 24.32
C PHE A 722 0.39 7.09 24.94
N VAL A 723 0.72 6.52 26.11
CA VAL A 723 -0.17 5.58 26.81
C VAL A 723 -1.54 6.21 27.03
N HIS A 724 -1.55 7.48 27.46
CA HIS A 724 -2.79 8.21 27.65
C HIS A 724 -3.57 8.43 26.34
N GLN A 725 -2.86 8.73 25.24
CA GLN A 725 -3.48 8.83 23.91
C GLN A 725 -4.06 7.49 23.44
N TYR A 726 -3.32 6.39 23.63
CA TYR A 726 -3.78 5.04 23.30
C TYR A 726 -5.06 4.71 24.07
N GLU A 727 -5.05 4.88 25.39
CA GLU A 727 -6.20 4.58 26.24
C GLU A 727 -7.44 5.39 25.86
N ARG A 728 -7.28 6.68 25.50
CA ARG A 728 -8.38 7.48 24.93
C ARG A 728 -8.85 6.94 23.59
N SER A 729 -7.94 6.61 22.68
CA SER A 729 -8.25 6.13 21.32
C SER A 729 -9.00 4.79 21.33
N VAL A 730 -8.73 3.95 22.34
CA VAL A 730 -9.39 2.66 22.54
C VAL A 730 -10.62 2.73 23.48
N ALA A 731 -10.91 3.89 24.05
CA ALA A 731 -12.09 4.11 24.89
C ALA A 731 -13.33 4.35 24.02
N GLY A 732 -14.50 3.95 24.53
CA GLY A 732 -15.79 4.34 23.97
C GLY A 732 -16.23 3.63 22.68
N TRP A 733 -15.47 2.67 22.15
CA TRP A 733 -15.87 1.85 21.01
C TRP A 733 -15.78 0.35 21.31
N GLN A 734 -16.46 -0.44 20.49
CA GLN A 734 -16.57 -1.88 20.68
C GLN A 734 -15.32 -2.62 20.19
N ARG A 735 -14.36 -2.83 21.10
CA ARG A 735 -13.10 -3.55 20.81
C ARG A 735 -13.26 -5.05 20.61
N THR A 736 -14.36 -5.61 21.12
CA THR A 736 -14.69 -7.01 20.96
C THR A 736 -15.31 -7.26 19.61
N LEU A 737 -14.96 -8.36 18.96
CA LEU A 737 -15.76 -8.87 17.86
C LEU A 737 -17.20 -9.06 18.31
N SER A 738 -18.15 -8.50 17.58
CA SER A 738 -19.55 -8.82 17.77
C SER A 738 -20.30 -8.75 16.46
N ALA A 739 -21.34 -9.57 16.34
CA ALA A 739 -22.36 -9.39 15.33
C ALA A 739 -23.74 -9.31 16.02
N PRO A 740 -24.52 -8.22 15.85
CA PRO A 740 -25.91 -8.20 16.29
C PRO A 740 -26.75 -9.32 15.66
N THR A 741 -26.32 -9.88 14.51
CA THR A 741 -27.01 -10.97 13.83
C THR A 741 -26.14 -12.22 13.63
N GLY A 742 -25.99 -13.02 14.68
CA GLY A 742 -25.43 -14.38 14.62
C GLY A 742 -23.95 -14.47 15.05
N PRO A 743 -23.30 -15.63 14.85
CA PRO A 743 -21.92 -15.84 15.28
C PRO A 743 -20.94 -15.02 14.43
N ARG A 744 -19.94 -14.43 15.11
CA ARG A 744 -18.87 -13.62 14.54
C ARG A 744 -17.52 -14.28 14.77
N GLU A 745 -16.69 -14.30 13.73
CA GLU A 745 -15.30 -14.73 13.81
C GLU A 745 -14.41 -13.91 12.86
N LEU A 746 -13.15 -13.69 13.25
CA LEU A 746 -12.12 -13.12 12.38
C LEU A 746 -10.93 -14.07 12.32
N VAL A 747 -10.58 -14.49 11.11
CA VAL A 747 -9.35 -15.22 10.84
C VAL A 747 -8.24 -14.22 10.53
N VAL A 748 -7.14 -14.29 11.27
CA VAL A 748 -5.90 -13.58 10.93
C VAL A 748 -4.86 -14.60 10.51
N LEU A 749 -4.46 -14.53 9.24
CA LEU A 749 -3.44 -15.37 8.64
C LEU A 749 -2.18 -14.55 8.40
N ARG A 750 -1.06 -15.06 8.89
CA ARG A 750 0.29 -14.55 8.65
C ARG A 750 1.04 -15.63 7.90
N LEU A 751 1.65 -15.28 6.78
CA LEU A 751 2.27 -16.25 5.89
C LEU A 751 3.75 -15.90 5.72
N VAL A 752 4.56 -16.94 5.60
CA VAL A 752 6.02 -16.82 5.56
C VAL A 752 6.54 -16.20 4.27
N SER A 753 7.73 -15.60 4.36
CA SER A 753 8.46 -15.03 3.23
C SER A 753 8.77 -16.06 2.14
N ALA A 754 8.77 -15.61 0.89
CA ALA A 754 9.21 -16.34 -0.28
C ALA A 754 10.73 -16.20 -0.55
N ALA A 755 11.39 -15.26 0.13
CA ALA A 755 12.83 -15.13 0.18
C ALA A 755 13.41 -15.97 1.32
N ASP A 756 14.72 -16.28 1.26
CA ASP A 756 15.44 -17.00 2.33
C ASP A 756 15.75 -16.06 3.51
N LEU A 757 14.68 -15.50 4.10
CA LEU A 757 14.70 -14.49 5.16
C LEU A 757 13.82 -14.91 6.35
N SER A 758 13.16 -16.06 6.26
CA SER A 758 12.39 -16.60 7.37
C SER A 758 13.30 -17.19 8.45
N SER A 759 12.98 -16.88 9.70
CA SER A 759 13.57 -17.53 10.88
C SER A 759 12.87 -18.84 11.26
N GLN A 760 11.69 -19.12 10.70
CA GLN A 760 10.89 -20.31 11.01
C GLN A 760 11.46 -21.55 10.29
N THR A 761 11.35 -22.71 10.94
CA THR A 761 11.78 -23.98 10.34
C THR A 761 10.65 -25.03 10.28
N TYR A 762 10.87 -26.12 9.56
CA TYR A 762 9.96 -27.26 9.49
C TYR A 762 10.74 -28.59 9.41
N SER A 763 10.06 -29.71 9.70
CA SER A 763 10.60 -31.07 9.55
C SER A 763 12.02 -31.23 10.15
N SER A 764 12.17 -30.84 11.41
CA SER A 764 13.45 -30.94 12.15
C SER A 764 14.57 -30.05 11.58
N GLY A 765 14.26 -28.77 11.35
CA GLY A 765 15.26 -27.71 11.16
C GLY A 765 15.53 -27.25 9.73
N LYS A 766 14.68 -27.58 8.75
CA LYS A 766 14.77 -27.00 7.40
C LYS A 766 14.14 -25.61 7.37
N ASN A 767 14.72 -24.63 6.67
CA ASN A 767 14.16 -23.28 6.55
C ASN A 767 12.77 -23.32 5.91
N ALA A 768 11.81 -22.57 6.47
CA ALA A 768 10.41 -22.61 6.06
C ALA A 768 10.02 -21.50 5.07
N PHE A 769 10.90 -21.03 4.19
CA PHE A 769 10.55 -20.03 3.18
C PHE A 769 9.89 -20.65 1.94
N GLY A 770 8.92 -19.96 1.34
CA GLY A 770 8.21 -20.44 0.16
C GLY A 770 6.87 -19.74 -0.08
N PHE A 771 5.80 -20.51 -0.24
CA PHE A 771 4.48 -19.96 -0.55
C PHE A 771 3.36 -20.86 -0.03
N SER A 772 2.13 -20.36 -0.05
CA SER A 772 0.95 -21.10 0.37
C SER A 772 -0.12 -21.17 -0.72
N VAL A 773 -0.98 -22.18 -0.68
CA VAL A 773 -2.22 -22.26 -1.46
C VAL A 773 -3.39 -22.21 -0.49
N LEU A 774 -4.20 -21.16 -0.60
CA LEU A 774 -5.39 -20.92 0.18
C LEU A 774 -6.59 -21.47 -0.58
N PHE A 775 -7.42 -22.27 0.09
CA PHE A 775 -8.63 -22.83 -0.50
C PHE A 775 -9.84 -22.09 0.02
N LEU A 776 -10.65 -21.61 -0.92
CA LEU A 776 -11.93 -20.97 -0.66
C LEU A 776 -13.03 -21.97 -0.97
N ASP A 777 -13.52 -22.61 0.07
CA ASP A 777 -14.53 -23.66 0.03
C ASP A 777 -15.71 -23.33 0.94
N LYS A 778 -16.87 -23.89 0.63
CA LYS A 778 -18.08 -23.78 1.44
C LYS A 778 -18.00 -24.78 2.58
N LYS A 779 -18.27 -24.31 3.80
CA LYS A 779 -18.30 -25.16 4.98
C LYS A 779 -19.66 -25.11 5.64
N THR A 780 -20.30 -26.28 5.78
CA THR A 780 -21.51 -26.40 6.59
C THR A 780 -21.11 -26.52 8.05
N ASP A 781 -21.27 -25.45 8.80
CA ASP A 781 -21.07 -25.43 10.25
C ASP A 781 -22.14 -24.57 10.96
N ALA A 782 -22.01 -24.41 12.28
CA ALA A 782 -22.98 -23.73 13.12
C ALA A 782 -23.22 -22.26 12.73
N ARG A 783 -22.33 -21.65 11.92
CA ARG A 783 -22.48 -20.27 11.45
C ARG A 783 -23.50 -20.13 10.32
N GLY A 784 -23.80 -21.21 9.60
CA GLY A 784 -24.78 -21.21 8.51
C GLY A 784 -24.39 -20.32 7.31
N ILE A 785 -23.09 -20.10 7.10
CA ILE A 785 -22.58 -19.30 5.99
C ILE A 785 -22.50 -20.18 4.73
N ASP A 786 -23.21 -19.79 3.67
CA ASP A 786 -23.42 -20.58 2.45
C ASP A 786 -22.51 -20.19 1.27
N HIS A 787 -21.60 -19.24 1.49
CA HIS A 787 -20.61 -18.81 0.51
C HIS A 787 -19.18 -19.28 0.90
N PRO A 788 -18.28 -19.43 -0.08
CA PRO A 788 -16.92 -19.90 0.17
C PRO A 788 -16.11 -18.89 0.99
N GLN A 789 -15.27 -19.43 1.87
CA GLN A 789 -14.36 -18.66 2.73
C GLN A 789 -13.00 -19.37 2.73
N ILE A 790 -11.93 -18.66 3.12
CA ILE A 790 -10.62 -19.31 3.32
C ILE A 790 -10.73 -20.27 4.51
N ASN A 791 -10.89 -21.56 4.21
CA ASN A 791 -11.14 -22.62 5.20
C ASN A 791 -10.00 -23.64 5.27
N ARG A 792 -9.04 -23.59 4.36
CA ARG A 792 -7.88 -24.49 4.35
C ARG A 792 -6.67 -23.82 3.71
N ALA A 793 -5.48 -24.18 4.18
CA ALA A 793 -4.21 -23.74 3.58
C ALA A 793 -3.26 -24.93 3.38
N LYS A 794 -2.52 -24.93 2.27
CA LYS A 794 -1.44 -25.88 1.98
C LYS A 794 -0.14 -25.12 1.80
N PHE A 795 0.92 -25.56 2.48
CA PHE A 795 2.19 -24.85 2.55
C PHE A 795 3.26 -25.57 1.74
N PHE A 796 4.07 -24.79 1.04
CA PHE A 796 5.18 -25.25 0.20
C PHE A 796 6.46 -24.52 0.63
N ALA A 797 7.54 -25.28 0.84
CA ALA A 797 8.85 -24.73 1.19
C ALA A 797 9.84 -24.97 0.04
N ASN A 798 10.62 -23.95 -0.29
CA ASN A 798 11.66 -24.03 -1.31
C ASN A 798 12.80 -24.93 -0.81
N VAL A 799 13.25 -25.87 -1.64
CA VAL A 799 14.38 -26.78 -1.34
C VAL A 799 15.54 -26.64 -2.33
N GLY A 800 15.54 -25.54 -3.09
CA GLY A 800 16.52 -25.16 -4.09
C GLY A 800 16.30 -25.81 -5.46
N ALA A 801 16.96 -25.26 -6.47
CA ALA A 801 16.94 -25.75 -7.84
C ALA A 801 15.51 -25.86 -8.42
N SER A 802 14.71 -24.83 -8.16
CA SER A 802 13.33 -24.70 -8.65
C SER A 802 12.39 -25.83 -8.19
N LYS A 803 12.67 -26.39 -7.00
CA LYS A 803 11.86 -27.44 -6.36
C LYS A 803 11.29 -26.95 -5.03
N PHE A 804 10.06 -27.39 -4.76
CA PHE A 804 9.36 -27.10 -3.51
C PHE A 804 8.80 -28.39 -2.91
N ASP A 805 9.09 -28.60 -1.64
CA ASP A 805 8.49 -29.68 -0.84
C ASP A 805 7.12 -29.22 -0.32
N THR A 806 6.16 -30.15 -0.23
CA THR A 806 4.92 -29.89 0.52
C THR A 806 5.22 -30.03 2.01
N VAL A 807 5.06 -28.95 2.77
CA VAL A 807 5.21 -28.97 4.24
C VAL A 807 4.01 -29.68 4.87
N GLY A 808 2.80 -29.31 4.45
CA GLY A 808 1.58 -29.87 4.99
C GLY A 808 0.33 -29.08 4.57
N SER A 809 -0.82 -29.46 5.09
CA SER A 809 -2.07 -28.73 4.94
C SER A 809 -2.78 -28.63 6.28
N ILE A 810 -3.48 -27.53 6.49
CA ILE A 810 -4.28 -27.27 7.69
C ILE A 810 -5.71 -26.96 7.29
N ASP A 811 -6.66 -27.48 8.05
CA ASP A 811 -8.04 -26.99 8.03
C ASP A 811 -8.18 -25.88 9.06
N ILE A 812 -8.80 -24.78 8.67
CA ILE A 812 -9.09 -23.63 9.52
C ILE A 812 -10.44 -23.87 10.16
N ASP A 813 -10.44 -24.21 11.46
CA ASP A 813 -11.67 -24.29 12.23
C ASP A 813 -12.11 -22.89 12.66
N ARG A 814 -12.92 -22.26 11.80
CA ARG A 814 -13.51 -20.94 12.04
C ARG A 814 -14.53 -20.91 13.19
N THR A 815 -14.88 -22.06 13.77
CA THR A 815 -15.78 -22.15 14.94
C THR A 815 -15.02 -22.30 16.26
N ALA A 816 -13.71 -22.51 16.20
CA ALA A 816 -12.84 -22.63 17.36
C ALA A 816 -12.06 -21.34 17.57
N ARG A 817 -11.80 -21.01 18.85
CA ARG A 817 -10.79 -20.03 19.21
C ARG A 817 -9.41 -20.65 19.00
N LEU A 818 -8.56 -20.00 18.22
CA LEU A 818 -7.17 -20.39 18.01
C LEU A 818 -6.26 -19.19 18.21
N ARG A 819 -5.24 -19.31 19.06
CA ARG A 819 -4.20 -18.29 19.21
C ARG A 819 -2.87 -18.80 18.62
N PRO A 820 -1.98 -17.89 18.21
CA PRO A 820 -0.59 -18.26 17.93
C PRO A 820 0.00 -19.05 19.10
N HIS A 821 0.80 -20.07 18.81
CA HIS A 821 1.46 -20.95 19.80
C HIS A 821 0.54 -21.87 20.64
N ASP A 822 -0.77 -21.85 20.44
CA ASP A 822 -1.65 -22.84 21.07
C ASP A 822 -1.32 -24.26 20.56
N PRO A 823 -1.15 -25.28 21.42
CA PRO A 823 -0.83 -26.65 20.98
C PRO A 823 -1.89 -27.28 20.05
N GLN A 824 -3.11 -26.75 20.07
CA GLN A 824 -4.21 -27.19 19.22
C GLN A 824 -4.20 -26.51 17.84
N ASN A 825 -3.50 -25.39 17.71
CA ASN A 825 -3.38 -24.65 16.46
C ASN A 825 -2.66 -25.52 15.41
N PRO A 826 -3.27 -25.79 14.26
CA PRO A 826 -2.71 -26.70 13.28
C PRO A 826 -1.43 -26.16 12.61
N VAL A 827 -1.20 -24.84 12.60
CA VAL A 827 0.06 -24.26 12.10
C VAL A 827 1.25 -24.67 12.98
N GLU A 828 1.07 -24.68 14.30
CA GLU A 828 2.08 -25.04 15.31
C GLU A 828 2.48 -26.53 15.25
N LYS A 829 1.74 -27.34 14.48
CA LYS A 829 2.07 -28.75 14.23
C LYS A 829 2.94 -28.95 12.99
N LEU A 830 3.01 -27.94 12.12
CA LEU A 830 3.76 -28.00 10.86
C LEU A 830 5.10 -27.27 10.94
N PHE A 831 5.18 -26.23 11.76
CA PHE A 831 6.33 -25.35 11.83
C PHE A 831 6.90 -25.25 13.23
N ASP A 832 8.22 -25.13 13.29
CA ASP A 832 9.01 -24.95 14.50
C ASP A 832 9.49 -23.48 14.57
N TRP A 833 9.26 -22.85 15.72
CA TRP A 833 9.62 -21.45 16.02
C TRP A 833 10.99 -21.30 16.66
#